data_AF-A0A8C6WAB5-F1
#
_entry.id   AF-A0A8C6WAB5-F1
#
_cell.length_a   1.000
_cell.length_b   1.000
_cell.length_c   1.000
_cell.angle_alpha   90.00
_cell.angle_beta   90.00
_cell.angle_gamma   90.00
#
_symmetry.space_group_name_H-M   'P 1'
#
loop_
_entity.id
_entity.type
_entity.pdbx_description
1 polymer ?
#
loop_
_entity_poly.entity_id
_entity_poly.type
_entity_poly.pdbx_seq_one_letter_code
_entity_poly.pdbx_strand_id
1 'polypeptide(L)'
;LPPSVPPSVPPSLYFVLGICESFNVNVKNSMNFSGPVEDMFGYTVQQYENEEGKWVLIGSPLVGQPKARTGDVYKCPVRREGSMSCIKLDLPVNTSIPNVTEIKENMTFGSTLVTNPNGGFLACGPLYAYRCGHLHYTTGICSDVSPTFQVVNSFAPVQECSTQLDIVIVLDGSNSIYPWESVTAFLNDLLKRMDIGPKQTQVGIVQYGENVTHEFNLNKYSSTEEVLVAANKIGRRGGLQTMTALGIDTARKEAFTEARGARRGVKKVMVIVTDGESHDNYRLKQVIQDCEDENIQRFSIAILGHYNRGNLSTEKFVEEIKSIASKPTEKHFFNVSDELALVTIVKALGERIFALEATADQSAASFEMEMSQTGFSAHYSQDWVMLGAVGAYDWNGTVVMQKANQIVIPQNTTFQAKSAKMNEPLASYLGYTVNSATVPGDVLYVAGQPRYNHTGQVIIYRMEDGNIKILQTLGGEQIGSYFGSVLTTIDIDKDSNTDLLLVGAPMYMGTEKEEQGKVYVYAMNQTRFEYQMSLEPIKQTCCSSLKGKSCTKENKNEPCGARFGTAIAAVKDLNVDGFNDIVIGAPLEDDHAGAVYIYHGSGKTIKKDYAQRIPSGGDGKKLKFFGQSIHGEMDLNDDGLTDVTIGGLGGAALFWARDVAVVKVTMNFEPNKVNIQKKNCRVDGKETVCINATICFYAKLKSKEDLIYKADMQYRVTLDSLRQISRSFFSGTQERRIQRNITVQESECIRHSFYMLDKHDFQDSVRITLDFNLTDSENGPVLDDALPNSVHEHIPFAKDCGNKEKCISDLTLDVSTTEKNLLIVRSQNDKLNVSLIVKNKKDSAYNTRTIVQYSPNLIFSGIEGIQKDSCESNRNITCKVGYPFLRTGEMVTFKILFQFNTSCLMDNAIIHLSVTSDSEEPPESLFDNEVNISIPIKYEVGLQFYSSASEHHISIATNETVPEVINSTEDIGNEINVFYMIRKRGHFPMPELQLSISFPNLTSDGYPVLYPIGWSSSDVSQVCFTIDCSTCKFATITCNLIPSDVSQVNVSLILWKPTFIKAHFSSLNLTIRGELQSENSSLILSSSNQKRELAIQISKDGIPGRVPLWVILLSAFAGLLLLMLLILALWKIGFFKRPLKKKMEK
;
A
#
# COMPACT_ATOMS: atom_id res chain seq x y z
N LEU A 1 42.52 18.06 -42.55
CA LEU A 1 43.49 19.15 -42.26
C LEU A 1 42.84 20.10 -41.26
N PRO A 2 43.62 20.64 -40.30
CA PRO A 2 43.51 20.44 -38.83
C PRO A 2 42.55 21.44 -38.14
N PRO A 3 42.19 21.30 -36.83
CA PRO A 3 43.05 21.82 -35.74
C PRO A 3 43.05 21.03 -34.40
N SER A 4 44.28 20.85 -33.89
CA SER A 4 44.78 20.93 -32.49
C SER A 4 43.86 20.73 -31.28
N VAL A 5 44.18 19.70 -30.49
CA VAL A 5 43.80 19.47 -29.09
C VAL A 5 44.67 20.31 -28.14
N PRO A 6 44.12 21.02 -27.14
CA PRO A 6 44.85 21.47 -25.96
C PRO A 6 44.68 20.49 -24.78
N PRO A 7 45.60 20.51 -23.80
CA PRO A 7 45.90 19.40 -22.91
C PRO A 7 44.91 19.23 -21.75
N SER A 8 44.84 17.98 -21.29
CA SER A 8 44.15 17.49 -20.10
C SER A 8 44.40 18.38 -18.86
N VAL A 9 43.33 18.96 -18.34
CA VAL A 9 43.27 19.47 -16.96
C VAL A 9 43.31 18.25 -16.03
N PRO A 10 44.20 18.20 -15.03
CA PRO A 10 44.25 17.09 -14.08
C PRO A 10 42.95 17.09 -13.25
N PRO A 11 42.41 15.92 -12.86
CA PRO A 11 41.22 15.85 -12.04
C PRO A 11 41.56 16.46 -10.68
N SER A 12 41.10 17.69 -10.47
CA SER A 12 41.09 18.34 -9.17
C SER A 12 40.20 17.48 -8.29
N LEU A 13 40.75 17.10 -7.13
CA LEU A 13 40.09 16.33 -6.09
C LEU A 13 38.61 16.73 -5.97
N TYR A 14 37.72 15.85 -6.41
CA TYR A 14 36.43 15.68 -5.76
C TYR A 14 36.76 15.16 -4.36
N PHE A 15 37.04 16.08 -3.44
CA PHE A 15 36.92 15.78 -2.03
C PHE A 15 35.45 15.39 -1.84
N VAL A 16 35.26 14.11 -1.61
CA VAL A 16 34.04 13.49 -1.11
C VAL A 16 33.54 14.39 0.01
N LEU A 17 32.47 15.15 -0.27
CA LEU A 17 31.56 15.62 0.78
C LEU A 17 30.95 14.34 1.35
N GLY A 18 31.67 13.74 2.29
CA GLY A 18 31.13 12.68 3.12
C GLY A 18 29.96 13.28 3.85
N ILE A 19 28.77 12.88 3.43
CA ILE A 19 27.53 13.07 4.16
C ILE A 19 27.79 12.46 5.55
N CYS A 20 28.10 13.30 6.55
CA CYS A 20 28.10 12.90 7.94
C CYS A 20 26.64 12.82 8.40
N GLU A 21 25.91 11.82 7.90
CA GLU A 21 24.66 11.36 8.50
C GLU A 21 25.02 10.37 9.62
N SER A 22 25.62 10.88 10.69
CA SER A 22 25.69 10.11 11.94
C SER A 22 24.87 10.87 12.97
N PHE A 23 23.57 10.58 12.99
CA PHE A 23 22.80 10.80 14.19
C PHE A 23 23.22 9.77 15.26
N ASN A 24 22.72 9.90 16.49
CA ASN A 24 23.43 9.50 17.70
C ASN A 24 23.65 7.99 17.89
N VAL A 25 23.13 7.10 17.03
CA VAL A 25 23.44 5.66 17.11
C VAL A 25 24.83 5.39 16.52
N ASN A 26 25.70 4.75 17.30
CA ASN A 26 27.10 4.50 16.95
C ASN A 26 27.25 3.33 15.97
N VAL A 27 27.37 3.66 14.68
CA VAL A 27 27.56 2.68 13.60
C VAL A 27 28.99 2.08 13.57
N LYS A 28 30.00 2.78 14.13
CA LYS A 28 31.40 2.34 14.05
C LYS A 28 31.77 1.26 15.07
N ASN A 29 31.22 1.36 16.29
CA ASN A 29 31.58 0.49 17.41
C ASN A 29 30.44 -0.48 17.79
N SER A 30 29.83 -1.15 16.81
CA SER A 30 28.75 -2.12 17.07
C SER A 30 29.28 -3.45 17.65
N MET A 31 28.45 -4.15 18.41
CA MET A 31 28.71 -5.53 18.86
C MET A 31 27.99 -6.51 17.94
N ASN A 32 28.73 -7.38 17.26
CA ASN A 32 28.17 -8.26 16.23
C ASN A 32 28.13 -9.73 16.70
N PHE A 33 27.03 -10.39 16.39
CA PHE A 33 26.78 -11.81 16.60
C PHE A 33 26.66 -12.49 15.23
N SER A 34 27.40 -13.57 15.01
CA SER A 34 27.40 -14.29 13.73
C SER A 34 26.96 -15.74 13.90
N GLY A 35 26.28 -16.27 12.89
CA GLY A 35 25.82 -17.64 12.83
C GLY A 35 25.62 -18.12 11.39
N PRO A 36 25.20 -19.38 11.17
CA PRO A 36 24.99 -19.92 9.83
C PRO A 36 23.79 -19.26 9.12
N VAL A 37 23.96 -18.92 7.84
CA VAL A 37 22.88 -18.35 7.02
C VAL A 37 21.82 -19.41 6.72
N GLU A 38 22.23 -20.66 6.51
CA GLU A 38 21.34 -21.80 6.28
C GLU A 38 20.40 -22.13 7.45
N ASP A 39 20.78 -21.72 8.66
CA ASP A 39 20.00 -21.90 9.88
C ASP A 39 19.06 -20.72 10.14
N MET A 40 19.12 -19.69 9.28
CA MET A 40 18.43 -18.42 9.43
C MET A 40 18.71 -17.74 10.78
N PHE A 41 19.96 -17.84 11.26
CA PHE A 41 20.37 -17.16 12.49
C PHE A 41 20.19 -15.64 12.33
N GLY A 42 19.47 -15.00 13.25
CA GLY A 42 19.13 -13.57 13.17
C GLY A 42 17.75 -13.30 12.55
N TYR A 43 16.92 -14.34 12.35
CA TYR A 43 15.55 -14.20 11.86
C TYR A 43 14.71 -13.29 12.76
N THR A 44 14.74 -13.55 14.07
CA THR A 44 14.17 -12.70 15.12
C THR A 44 15.27 -12.29 16.10
N VAL A 45 15.16 -11.09 16.66
CA VAL A 45 16.05 -10.57 17.70
C VAL A 45 15.22 -9.96 18.82
N GLN A 46 15.66 -10.12 20.06
CA GLN A 46 15.01 -9.54 21.22
C GLN A 46 16.05 -9.23 22.29
N GLN A 47 15.98 -8.04 22.88
CA GLN A 47 16.82 -7.67 24.02
C GLN A 47 16.22 -8.26 25.30
N TYR A 48 17.06 -8.76 26.19
CA TYR A 48 16.60 -9.47 27.39
C TYR A 48 17.53 -9.26 28.57
N GLU A 49 16.97 -9.14 29.77
CA GLU A 49 17.73 -9.05 31.03
C GLU A 49 17.12 -9.98 32.07
N ASN A 50 17.99 -10.63 32.83
CA ASN A 50 17.64 -11.42 34.00
C ASN A 50 18.73 -11.28 35.08
N GLU A 51 18.60 -12.03 36.17
CA GLU A 51 19.59 -12.03 37.26
C GLU A 51 21.00 -12.49 36.82
N GLU A 52 21.12 -13.25 35.72
CA GLU A 52 22.41 -13.70 35.17
C GLU A 52 23.13 -12.60 34.36
N GLY A 53 22.39 -11.60 33.88
CA GLY A 53 22.90 -10.46 33.13
C GLY A 53 22.03 -10.06 31.95
N LYS A 54 22.65 -9.33 31.01
CA LYS A 54 22.01 -8.81 29.80
C LYS A 54 22.37 -9.63 28.57
N TRP A 55 21.37 -9.90 27.75
CA TRP A 55 21.42 -10.84 26.64
C TRP A 55 20.73 -10.27 25.41
N VAL A 56 21.20 -10.70 24.24
CA VAL A 56 20.45 -10.65 22.99
C VAL A 56 19.98 -12.06 22.67
N LEU A 57 18.66 -12.24 22.61
CA LEU A 57 18.04 -13.48 22.16
C LEU A 57 17.92 -13.47 20.65
N ILE A 58 18.33 -14.55 20.00
CA ILE A 58 18.36 -14.66 18.54
C ILE A 58 17.65 -15.94 18.11
N GLY A 59 16.56 -15.80 17.35
CA GLY A 59 15.87 -16.94 16.73
C GLY A 59 16.64 -17.46 15.52
N SER A 60 16.68 -18.79 15.40
CA SER A 60 17.29 -19.50 14.27
C SER A 60 16.35 -20.63 13.81
N PRO A 61 15.29 -20.32 13.04
CA PRO A 61 14.21 -21.26 12.75
C PRO A 61 14.62 -22.53 12.00
N LEU A 62 15.75 -22.51 11.29
CA LEU A 62 16.23 -23.64 10.49
C LEU A 62 17.44 -24.35 11.10
N VAL A 63 17.78 -24.09 12.36
CA VAL A 63 18.87 -24.81 13.04
C VAL A 63 18.53 -26.29 13.27
N GLY A 64 19.53 -27.14 13.09
CA GLY A 64 19.45 -28.60 13.26
C GLY A 64 19.90 -29.35 12.00
N GLN A 65 20.06 -30.67 12.10
CA GLN A 65 20.42 -31.48 10.94
C GLN A 65 19.26 -31.48 9.92
N PRO A 66 19.51 -31.56 8.60
CA PRO A 66 18.44 -31.52 7.58
C PRO A 66 17.32 -32.57 7.76
N LYS A 67 17.60 -33.68 8.45
CA LYS A 67 16.63 -34.74 8.78
C LYS A 67 15.93 -34.59 10.15
N ALA A 68 16.38 -33.65 10.97
CA ALA A 68 15.89 -33.41 12.34
C ALA A 68 15.99 -31.91 12.69
N ARG A 69 15.61 -31.05 11.74
CA ARG A 69 15.66 -29.60 11.86
C ARG A 69 14.45 -29.15 12.66
N THR A 70 14.63 -28.49 13.79
CA THR A 70 13.51 -28.06 14.65
C THR A 70 13.37 -26.53 14.69
N GLY A 71 14.46 -25.80 14.49
CA GLY A 71 14.55 -24.40 14.92
C GLY A 71 14.88 -24.31 16.41
N ASP A 72 15.46 -23.19 16.85
CA ASP A 72 15.80 -22.92 18.26
C ASP A 72 16.07 -21.42 18.49
N VAL A 73 16.31 -21.06 19.75
CA VAL A 73 16.70 -19.72 20.20
C VAL A 73 18.09 -19.77 20.82
N TYR A 74 18.91 -18.76 20.52
CA TYR A 74 20.22 -18.56 21.12
C TYR A 74 20.18 -17.41 22.12
N LYS A 75 20.90 -17.53 23.24
CA LYS A 75 21.23 -16.40 24.12
C LYS A 75 22.66 -15.93 23.88
N CYS A 76 22.83 -14.65 23.61
CA CYS A 76 24.14 -14.04 23.34
C CYS A 76 24.47 -13.00 24.43
N PRO A 77 25.58 -13.13 25.17
CA PRO A 77 25.92 -12.22 26.28
C PRO A 77 26.39 -10.84 25.78
N VAL A 78 26.11 -9.79 26.56
CA VAL A 78 26.42 -8.38 26.21
C VAL A 78 27.68 -7.81 26.94
N ARG A 79 28.63 -8.65 27.39
CA ARG A 79 29.82 -8.19 28.15
C ARG A 79 31.08 -7.95 27.28
N ARG A 80 31.86 -6.92 27.65
CA ARG A 80 33.07 -6.42 26.95
C ARG A 80 34.37 -7.23 27.15
N GLU A 81 34.41 -8.27 27.98
CA GLU A 81 35.64 -9.02 28.26
C GLU A 81 35.44 -10.54 28.11
N GLY A 82 36.08 -11.11 27.08
CA GLY A 82 36.15 -12.55 26.81
C GLY A 82 35.13 -13.02 25.76
N SER A 83 35.61 -13.70 24.72
CA SER A 83 34.75 -14.34 23.71
C SER A 83 33.92 -15.44 24.36
N MET A 84 32.67 -15.13 24.71
CA MET A 84 31.64 -16.14 24.92
C MET A 84 30.71 -16.10 23.71
N SER A 85 30.83 -17.10 22.85
CA SER A 85 29.94 -17.34 21.72
C SER A 85 28.49 -17.44 22.17
N CYS A 86 27.55 -17.06 21.31
CA CYS A 86 26.12 -17.31 21.52
C CYS A 86 25.86 -18.77 21.90
N ILE A 87 25.00 -18.98 22.89
CA ILE A 87 24.68 -20.30 23.47
C ILE A 87 23.29 -20.71 23.00
N LYS A 88 23.19 -21.87 22.37
CA LYS A 88 21.91 -22.46 21.96
C LYS A 88 21.14 -22.94 23.20
N LEU A 89 19.84 -22.69 23.26
CA LEU A 89 19.03 -22.99 24.45
C LEU A 89 18.42 -24.40 24.45
N ASP A 90 18.37 -25.10 23.31
CA ASP A 90 17.79 -26.45 23.20
C ASP A 90 16.32 -26.53 23.69
N LEU A 91 15.56 -25.43 23.53
CA LEU A 91 14.15 -25.34 23.96
C LEU A 91 13.24 -26.41 23.33
N PRO A 92 13.37 -26.76 22.03
CA PRO A 92 12.59 -27.81 21.39
C PRO A 92 12.58 -29.16 22.09
N VAL A 93 13.62 -29.49 22.86
CA VAL A 93 13.74 -30.77 23.57
C VAL A 93 12.64 -30.91 24.62
N ASN A 94 12.29 -29.81 25.29
CA ASN A 94 11.29 -29.77 26.35
C ASN A 94 9.93 -29.21 25.91
N THR A 95 9.83 -28.69 24.69
CA THR A 95 8.56 -28.27 24.09
C THR A 95 7.80 -29.51 23.58
N SER A 96 6.67 -29.84 24.21
CA SER A 96 5.87 -31.01 23.82
C SER A 96 4.39 -30.88 24.15
N ILE A 97 3.53 -31.59 23.41
CA ILE A 97 2.09 -31.71 23.69
C ILE A 97 1.76 -33.15 24.11
N PRO A 98 1.04 -33.36 25.23
CA PRO A 98 0.69 -34.70 25.69
C PRO A 98 -0.34 -35.38 24.77
N ASN A 99 -0.36 -36.72 24.78
CA ASN A 99 -1.36 -37.57 24.12
C ASN A 99 -1.43 -37.49 22.58
N VAL A 100 -0.41 -36.98 21.90
CA VAL A 100 -0.34 -36.98 20.43
C VAL A 100 0.98 -37.49 19.88
N THR A 101 0.96 -37.93 18.61
CA THR A 101 2.16 -38.32 17.87
C THR A 101 2.77 -37.08 17.22
N GLU A 102 3.75 -36.46 17.89
CA GLU A 102 4.37 -35.21 17.45
C GLU A 102 5.25 -35.38 16.20
N ILE A 103 5.23 -34.38 15.32
CA ILE A 103 6.15 -34.21 14.19
C ILE A 103 6.84 -32.85 14.36
N LYS A 104 8.06 -32.87 14.90
CA LYS A 104 8.86 -31.66 15.16
C LYS A 104 9.81 -31.29 14.02
N GLU A 105 9.87 -32.11 12.98
CA GLU A 105 10.69 -31.84 11.79
C GLU A 105 10.18 -30.58 11.06
N ASN A 106 11.10 -29.66 10.81
CA ASN A 106 10.89 -28.33 10.24
C ASN A 106 9.85 -27.47 10.97
N MET A 107 9.69 -27.63 12.29
CA MET A 107 8.69 -26.84 13.03
C MET A 107 8.98 -25.34 13.13
N THR A 108 10.19 -24.89 12.76
CA THR A 108 10.61 -23.48 12.72
C THR A 108 10.52 -22.76 14.06
N PHE A 109 10.91 -23.44 15.14
CA PHE A 109 10.89 -22.86 16.48
C PHE A 109 11.84 -21.67 16.58
N GLY A 110 11.38 -20.58 17.21
CA GLY A 110 12.11 -19.31 17.26
C GLY A 110 11.76 -18.34 16.13
N SER A 111 10.83 -18.68 15.23
CA SER A 111 10.29 -17.75 14.22
C SER A 111 9.51 -16.59 14.84
N THR A 112 8.93 -16.79 16.03
CA THR A 112 8.20 -15.76 16.78
C THR A 112 8.79 -15.70 18.19
N LEU A 113 9.20 -14.51 18.62
CA LEU A 113 9.75 -14.22 19.94
C LEU A 113 9.08 -12.96 20.50
N VAL A 114 8.58 -13.02 21.73
CA VAL A 114 7.93 -11.89 22.39
C VAL A 114 8.27 -11.87 23.87
N THR A 115 8.56 -10.69 24.42
CA THR A 115 8.81 -10.50 25.86
C THR A 115 7.54 -10.77 26.66
N ASN A 116 7.66 -11.54 27.75
CA ASN A 116 6.58 -11.69 28.72
C ASN A 116 6.71 -10.58 29.79
N PRO A 117 5.73 -9.67 29.92
CA PRO A 117 5.77 -8.60 30.93
C PRO A 117 5.87 -9.11 32.38
N ASN A 118 5.42 -10.34 32.65
CA ASN A 118 5.49 -10.99 33.97
C ASN A 118 6.82 -11.72 34.21
N GLY A 119 7.77 -11.66 33.26
CA GLY A 119 9.07 -12.29 33.32
C GLY A 119 9.21 -13.48 32.35
N GLY A 120 10.37 -13.54 31.68
CA GLY A 120 10.64 -14.55 30.65
C GLY A 120 10.25 -14.09 29.25
N PHE A 121 10.00 -15.03 28.35
CA PHE A 121 9.58 -14.77 26.97
C PHE A 121 8.76 -15.93 26.40
N LEU A 122 8.00 -15.65 25.34
CA LEU A 122 7.28 -16.65 24.56
C LEU A 122 8.05 -16.94 23.28
N ALA A 123 8.24 -18.22 22.96
CA ALA A 123 8.81 -18.67 21.69
C ALA A 123 7.85 -19.62 20.97
N CYS A 124 7.66 -19.43 19.66
CA CYS A 124 6.77 -20.28 18.87
C CYS A 124 7.46 -20.90 17.64
N GLY A 125 6.92 -22.05 17.23
CA GLY A 125 7.22 -22.78 16.00
C GLY A 125 5.95 -23.01 15.18
N PRO A 126 5.61 -22.12 14.22
CA PRO A 126 4.34 -22.16 13.50
C PRO A 126 4.14 -23.38 12.61
N LEU A 127 5.23 -24.11 12.29
CA LEU A 127 5.21 -25.31 11.45
C LEU A 127 5.24 -26.61 12.25
N TYR A 128 5.11 -26.54 13.57
CA TYR A 128 4.89 -27.75 14.38
C TYR A 128 3.66 -28.50 13.88
N ALA A 129 3.80 -29.82 13.79
CA ALA A 129 2.75 -30.70 13.32
C ALA A 129 2.55 -31.90 14.24
N TYR A 130 1.39 -32.53 14.11
CA TYR A 130 1.11 -33.83 14.72
C TYR A 130 0.46 -34.76 13.71
N ARG A 131 0.57 -36.06 13.95
CA ARG A 131 0.02 -37.10 13.08
C ARG A 131 -1.36 -37.55 13.55
N CYS A 132 -2.29 -37.62 12.60
CA CYS A 132 -3.65 -38.13 12.78
C CYS A 132 -3.91 -39.18 11.68
N GLY A 133 -3.84 -40.48 12.01
CA GLY A 133 -3.89 -41.54 11.00
C GLY A 133 -2.73 -41.42 10.00
N HIS A 134 -3.04 -41.23 8.71
CA HIS A 134 -2.06 -40.94 7.64
C HIS A 134 -1.89 -39.45 7.32
N LEU A 135 -2.66 -38.57 7.97
CA LEU A 135 -2.62 -37.13 7.73
C LEU A 135 -1.66 -36.46 8.73
N HIS A 136 -0.98 -35.42 8.25
CA HIS A 136 -0.10 -34.57 9.04
C HIS A 136 -0.75 -33.19 9.13
N TYR A 137 -1.01 -32.71 10.35
CA TYR A 137 -1.68 -31.44 10.60
C TYR A 137 -0.72 -30.43 11.23
N THR A 138 -0.56 -29.28 10.58
CA THR A 138 0.37 -28.21 10.98
C THR A 138 -0.36 -27.16 11.82
N THR A 139 -0.46 -27.40 13.13
CA THR A 139 -1.18 -26.51 14.05
C THR A 139 -0.32 -25.40 14.63
N GLY A 140 1.00 -25.53 14.62
CA GLY A 140 1.90 -24.63 15.33
C GLY A 140 1.93 -24.88 16.85
N ILE A 141 3.02 -24.45 17.49
CA ILE A 141 3.23 -24.59 18.94
C ILE A 141 3.90 -23.34 19.50
N CYS A 142 3.49 -22.93 20.69
CA CYS A 142 4.14 -21.89 21.48
C CYS A 142 4.57 -22.44 22.83
N SER A 143 5.65 -21.91 23.41
CA SER A 143 6.09 -22.26 24.75
C SER A 143 6.51 -21.03 25.53
N ASP A 144 6.02 -20.93 26.77
CA ASP A 144 6.48 -19.94 27.72
C ASP A 144 7.82 -20.38 28.30
N VAL A 145 8.79 -19.48 28.29
CA VAL A 145 10.15 -19.70 28.77
C VAL A 145 10.39 -18.80 29.96
N SER A 146 10.77 -19.40 31.09
CA SER A 146 11.08 -18.70 32.33
C SER A 146 12.32 -17.80 32.23
N PRO A 147 12.53 -16.87 33.19
CA PRO A 147 13.76 -16.07 33.25
C PRO A 147 15.07 -16.86 33.33
N THR A 148 15.01 -18.13 33.76
CA THR A 148 16.15 -19.06 33.79
C THR A 148 16.28 -19.91 32.51
N PHE A 149 15.61 -19.51 31.42
CA PHE A 149 15.63 -20.17 30.12
C PHE A 149 15.07 -21.60 30.11
N GLN A 150 14.14 -21.93 31.00
CA GLN A 150 13.46 -23.23 31.03
C GLN A 150 12.04 -23.12 30.49
N VAL A 151 11.63 -24.08 29.66
CA VAL A 151 10.26 -24.24 29.17
C VAL A 151 9.33 -24.56 30.35
N VAL A 152 8.31 -23.73 30.55
CA VAL A 152 7.33 -23.86 31.64
C VAL A 152 6.11 -24.65 31.19
N ASN A 153 5.53 -24.24 30.06
CA ASN A 153 4.34 -24.84 29.46
C ASN A 153 4.39 -24.66 27.95
N SER A 154 3.76 -25.59 27.23
CA SER A 154 3.60 -25.54 25.78
C SER A 154 2.12 -25.58 25.41
N PHE A 155 1.76 -24.86 24.36
CA PHE A 155 0.39 -24.76 23.87
C PHE A 155 0.34 -25.00 22.36
N ALA A 156 -0.61 -25.83 21.93
CA ALA A 156 -0.99 -26.03 20.54
C ALA A 156 -2.49 -26.40 20.49
N PRO A 157 -3.27 -25.87 19.53
CA PRO A 157 -4.67 -26.25 19.36
C PRO A 157 -4.78 -27.60 18.65
N VAL A 158 -4.74 -28.68 19.43
CA VAL A 158 -4.73 -30.05 18.92
C VAL A 158 -6.11 -30.69 19.11
N GLN A 159 -6.59 -31.40 18.10
CA GLN A 159 -7.85 -32.13 18.13
C GLN A 159 -7.61 -33.64 18.34
N GLU A 160 -8.45 -34.29 19.16
CA GLU A 160 -8.43 -35.74 19.35
C GLU A 160 -8.89 -36.47 18.06
N CYS A 161 -8.06 -37.38 17.55
CA CYS A 161 -8.32 -38.12 16.32
C CYS A 161 -9.26 -39.33 16.54
N SER A 162 -10.37 -39.41 15.81
CA SER A 162 -11.23 -40.60 15.78
C SER A 162 -10.92 -41.47 14.55
N THR A 163 -10.08 -42.50 14.72
CA THR A 163 -9.60 -43.36 13.62
C THR A 163 -10.60 -44.43 13.15
N GLN A 164 -11.89 -44.31 13.44
CA GLN A 164 -12.90 -45.33 13.12
C GLN A 164 -13.91 -44.80 12.11
N LEU A 165 -13.93 -45.40 10.91
CA LEU A 165 -14.96 -45.19 9.88
C LEU A 165 -15.52 -46.53 9.38
N ASP A 166 -16.80 -46.55 9.04
CA ASP A 166 -17.43 -47.67 8.33
C ASP A 166 -17.76 -47.22 6.91
N ILE A 167 -17.07 -47.78 5.92
CA ILE A 167 -17.15 -47.38 4.51
C ILE A 167 -17.80 -48.49 3.69
N VAL A 168 -18.87 -48.19 2.96
CA VAL A 168 -19.48 -49.10 1.98
C VAL A 168 -19.36 -48.53 0.58
N ILE A 169 -18.68 -49.24 -0.31
CA ILE A 169 -18.50 -48.86 -1.71
C ILE A 169 -19.58 -49.56 -2.55
N VAL A 170 -20.41 -48.77 -3.22
CA VAL A 170 -21.55 -49.19 -4.05
C VAL A 170 -21.17 -49.03 -5.53
N LEU A 171 -20.88 -50.15 -6.19
CA LEU A 171 -20.34 -50.19 -7.56
C LEU A 171 -21.42 -50.59 -8.56
N ASP A 172 -21.59 -49.79 -9.61
CA ASP A 172 -22.34 -50.17 -10.79
C ASP A 172 -21.59 -51.28 -11.54
N GLY A 173 -22.21 -52.45 -11.67
CA GLY A 173 -21.72 -53.62 -12.38
C GLY A 173 -22.51 -53.93 -13.65
N SER A 174 -23.31 -52.98 -14.15
CA SER A 174 -24.10 -53.10 -15.38
C SER A 174 -23.22 -53.22 -16.63
N ASN A 175 -23.85 -53.53 -17.77
CA ASN A 175 -23.11 -53.75 -19.03
C ASN A 175 -22.53 -52.46 -19.65
N SER A 176 -22.98 -51.27 -19.23
CA SER A 176 -22.47 -49.98 -19.73
C SER A 176 -21.03 -49.70 -19.27
N ILE A 177 -20.68 -50.14 -18.05
CA ILE A 177 -19.34 -50.01 -17.48
C ILE A 177 -18.36 -50.86 -18.26
N TYR A 178 -17.51 -50.22 -19.05
CA TYR A 178 -16.47 -50.89 -19.84
C TYR A 178 -15.28 -49.96 -20.11
N PRO A 179 -14.03 -50.37 -19.84
CA PRO A 179 -13.60 -51.68 -19.33
C PRO A 179 -13.71 -51.79 -17.79
N TRP A 180 -14.04 -52.99 -17.28
CA TRP A 180 -14.16 -53.26 -15.82
C TRP A 180 -12.83 -53.15 -15.05
N GLU A 181 -11.71 -53.45 -15.72
CA GLU A 181 -10.37 -53.41 -15.13
C GLU A 181 -10.03 -52.05 -14.51
N SER A 182 -10.55 -50.96 -15.08
CA SER A 182 -10.36 -49.61 -14.54
C SER A 182 -11.06 -49.39 -13.20
N VAL A 183 -12.24 -50.00 -13.00
CA VAL A 183 -12.97 -49.96 -11.72
C VAL A 183 -12.22 -50.76 -10.65
N THR A 184 -11.68 -51.93 -11.02
CA THR A 184 -10.81 -52.71 -10.13
C THR A 184 -9.54 -51.95 -9.76
N ALA A 185 -8.90 -51.25 -10.71
CA ALA A 185 -7.72 -50.43 -10.47
C ALA A 185 -8.03 -49.27 -9.51
N PHE A 186 -9.11 -48.52 -9.75
CA PHE A 186 -9.62 -47.48 -8.87
C PHE A 186 -9.84 -47.99 -7.44
N LEU A 187 -10.54 -49.13 -7.31
CA LEU A 187 -10.84 -49.73 -6.02
C LEU A 187 -9.56 -50.10 -5.26
N ASN A 188 -8.60 -50.75 -5.94
CA ASN A 188 -7.32 -51.10 -5.33
C ASN A 188 -6.53 -49.88 -4.85
N ASP A 189 -6.45 -48.83 -5.67
CA ASP A 189 -5.67 -47.64 -5.32
C ASP A 189 -6.32 -46.82 -4.22
N LEU A 190 -7.65 -46.84 -4.11
CA LEU A 190 -8.39 -46.25 -2.99
C LEU A 190 -8.15 -47.04 -1.70
N LEU A 191 -8.29 -48.38 -1.75
CA LEU A 191 -8.12 -49.26 -0.58
C LEU A 191 -6.69 -49.26 -0.03
N LYS A 192 -5.66 -49.17 -0.89
CA LYS A 192 -4.24 -49.06 -0.47
C LYS A 192 -3.96 -47.86 0.43
N ARG A 193 -4.80 -46.82 0.38
CA ARG A 193 -4.64 -45.59 1.16
C ARG A 193 -5.36 -45.65 2.51
N MET A 194 -6.13 -46.71 2.77
CA MET A 194 -6.92 -46.88 3.99
C MET A 194 -6.22 -47.84 4.97
N ASP A 195 -6.23 -47.47 6.26
CA ASP A 195 -5.84 -48.38 7.34
C ASP A 195 -7.05 -49.23 7.75
N ILE A 196 -7.14 -50.43 7.19
CA ILE A 196 -8.28 -51.33 7.40
C ILE A 196 -7.98 -52.27 8.56
N GLY A 197 -8.85 -52.24 9.57
CA GLY A 197 -8.74 -53.12 10.72
C GLY A 197 -9.91 -53.00 11.71
N PRO A 198 -10.06 -53.96 12.64
CA PRO A 198 -11.20 -54.01 13.55
C PRO A 198 -11.29 -52.81 14.51
N LYS A 199 -10.15 -52.16 14.81
CA LYS A 199 -10.06 -50.93 15.63
C LYS A 199 -9.86 -49.65 14.80
N GLN A 200 -9.79 -49.77 13.48
CA GLN A 200 -9.54 -48.67 12.53
C GLN A 200 -10.73 -48.56 11.56
N THR A 201 -10.50 -48.35 10.27
CA THR A 201 -11.56 -48.28 9.25
C THR A 201 -12.01 -49.68 8.84
N GLN A 202 -13.31 -49.88 8.62
CA GLN A 202 -13.88 -51.11 8.08
C GLN A 202 -14.51 -50.84 6.71
N VAL A 203 -14.33 -51.76 5.76
CA VAL A 203 -14.78 -51.56 4.37
C VAL A 203 -15.66 -52.72 3.91
N GLY A 204 -16.82 -52.40 3.35
CA GLY A 204 -17.72 -53.33 2.66
C GLY A 204 -17.92 -52.93 1.20
N ILE A 205 -18.22 -53.90 0.34
CA ILE A 205 -18.44 -53.66 -1.09
C ILE A 205 -19.77 -54.28 -1.52
N VAL A 206 -20.60 -53.46 -2.16
CA VAL A 206 -21.88 -53.82 -2.76
C VAL A 206 -21.80 -53.53 -4.26
N GLN A 207 -22.19 -54.50 -5.09
CA GLN A 207 -22.27 -54.32 -6.54
C GLN A 207 -23.73 -54.41 -6.98
N TYR A 208 -24.16 -53.55 -7.90
CA TYR A 208 -25.54 -53.52 -8.40
C TYR A 208 -25.61 -53.47 -9.93
N GLY A 209 -26.76 -53.83 -10.48
CA GLY A 209 -27.10 -53.76 -11.89
C GLY A 209 -28.61 -53.92 -12.02
N GLU A 210 -29.06 -55.07 -12.53
CA GLU A 210 -30.47 -55.49 -12.42
C GLU A 210 -30.81 -56.03 -11.02
N ASN A 211 -29.83 -56.65 -10.35
CA ASN A 211 -29.91 -57.13 -8.96
C ASN A 211 -28.74 -56.57 -8.13
N VAL A 212 -28.86 -56.59 -6.80
CA VAL A 212 -27.82 -56.14 -5.86
C VAL A 212 -27.16 -57.32 -5.18
N THR A 213 -25.83 -57.32 -5.08
CA THR A 213 -25.03 -58.38 -4.42
C THR A 213 -24.01 -57.75 -3.48
N HIS A 214 -23.81 -58.36 -2.31
CA HIS A 214 -22.72 -57.99 -1.39
C HIS A 214 -21.49 -58.82 -1.74
N GLU A 215 -20.43 -58.19 -2.21
CA GLU A 215 -19.16 -58.87 -2.52
C GLU A 215 -18.44 -59.24 -1.21
N PHE A 216 -18.45 -58.35 -0.22
CA PHE A 216 -18.14 -58.67 1.18
C PHE A 216 -18.62 -57.60 2.16
N ASN A 217 -18.80 -58.00 3.43
CA ASN A 217 -19.30 -57.18 4.53
C ASN A 217 -18.16 -56.45 5.29
N LEU A 218 -18.51 -55.42 6.07
CA LEU A 218 -17.56 -54.58 6.84
C LEU A 218 -16.65 -55.38 7.79
N ASN A 219 -17.19 -56.43 8.42
CA ASN A 219 -16.45 -57.27 9.37
C ASN A 219 -15.78 -58.50 8.74
N LYS A 220 -15.72 -58.60 7.42
CA LYS A 220 -15.24 -59.83 6.75
C LYS A 220 -13.71 -59.99 6.83
N TYR A 221 -12.99 -58.89 6.70
CA TYR A 221 -11.52 -58.86 6.61
C TYR A 221 -10.94 -57.97 7.71
N SER A 222 -9.71 -58.24 8.10
CA SER A 222 -9.07 -57.61 9.27
C SER A 222 -7.80 -56.81 8.97
N SER A 223 -7.36 -56.81 7.71
CA SER A 223 -6.20 -56.06 7.22
C SER A 223 -6.41 -55.52 5.80
N THR A 224 -5.67 -54.47 5.45
CA THR A 224 -5.70 -53.86 4.11
C THR A 224 -5.28 -54.86 3.03
N GLU A 225 -4.28 -55.71 3.29
CA GLU A 225 -3.80 -56.72 2.35
C GLU A 225 -4.87 -57.75 2.00
N GLU A 226 -5.64 -58.23 2.99
CA GLU A 226 -6.74 -59.17 2.77
C GLU A 226 -7.84 -58.58 1.89
N VAL A 227 -8.20 -57.32 2.14
CA VAL A 227 -9.22 -56.61 1.35
C VAL A 227 -8.74 -56.40 -0.09
N LEU A 228 -7.47 -56.04 -0.30
CA LEU A 228 -6.91 -55.89 -1.66
C LEU A 228 -6.94 -57.21 -2.44
N VAL A 229 -6.62 -58.34 -1.80
CA VAL A 229 -6.71 -59.66 -2.44
C VAL A 229 -8.16 -60.02 -2.78
N ALA A 230 -9.12 -59.65 -1.94
CA ALA A 230 -10.54 -59.87 -2.19
C ALA A 230 -11.08 -58.97 -3.31
N ALA A 231 -10.74 -57.68 -3.29
CA ALA A 231 -11.15 -56.68 -4.28
C ALA A 231 -10.69 -57.04 -5.69
N ASN A 232 -9.48 -57.59 -5.85
CA ASN A 232 -8.95 -58.05 -7.14
C ASN A 232 -9.73 -59.20 -7.77
N LYS A 233 -10.54 -59.94 -6.99
CA LYS A 233 -11.35 -61.07 -7.48
C LYS A 233 -12.75 -60.65 -7.91
N ILE A 234 -13.14 -59.38 -7.69
CA ILE A 234 -14.47 -58.88 -8.04
C ILE A 234 -14.57 -58.72 -9.56
N GLY A 235 -15.44 -59.52 -10.17
CA GLY A 235 -15.76 -59.44 -11.59
C GLY A 235 -17.02 -58.61 -11.86
N ARG A 236 -17.16 -58.12 -13.11
CA ARG A 236 -18.41 -57.48 -13.56
C ARG A 236 -19.54 -58.51 -13.62
N ARG A 237 -20.66 -58.22 -12.97
CA ARG A 237 -21.84 -59.11 -12.97
C ARG A 237 -22.68 -58.99 -14.24
N GLY A 238 -22.69 -57.81 -14.86
CA GLY A 238 -23.51 -57.50 -16.02
C GLY A 238 -24.98 -57.25 -15.66
N GLY A 239 -25.78 -56.91 -16.67
CA GLY A 239 -27.20 -56.58 -16.51
C GLY A 239 -27.67 -55.65 -17.62
N LEU A 240 -28.96 -55.70 -17.94
CA LEU A 240 -29.56 -54.82 -18.96
C LEU A 240 -30.05 -53.49 -18.39
N GLN A 241 -30.09 -53.35 -17.06
CA GLN A 241 -30.60 -52.18 -16.35
C GLN A 241 -29.61 -51.73 -15.27
N THR A 242 -29.71 -50.46 -14.91
CA THR A 242 -28.92 -49.81 -13.84
C THR A 242 -29.88 -49.35 -12.75
N MET A 243 -30.01 -50.12 -11.67
CA MET A 243 -30.93 -49.87 -10.56
C MET A 243 -30.22 -49.16 -9.39
N THR A 244 -29.79 -47.92 -9.59
CA THR A 244 -28.98 -47.16 -8.61
C THR A 244 -29.72 -46.91 -7.31
N ALA A 245 -31.03 -46.59 -7.36
CA ALA A 245 -31.80 -46.36 -6.13
C ALA A 245 -31.89 -47.63 -5.27
N LEU A 246 -32.09 -48.78 -5.91
CA LEU A 246 -32.07 -50.09 -5.24
C LEU A 246 -30.68 -50.40 -4.64
N GLY A 247 -29.59 -50.10 -5.35
CA GLY A 247 -28.22 -50.29 -4.86
C GLY A 247 -27.95 -49.50 -3.58
N ILE A 248 -28.30 -48.21 -3.58
CA ILE A 248 -28.14 -47.32 -2.42
C ILE A 248 -29.02 -47.78 -1.24
N ASP A 249 -30.29 -48.09 -1.50
CA ASP A 249 -31.23 -48.52 -0.46
C ASP A 249 -30.82 -49.86 0.18
N THR A 250 -30.25 -50.78 -0.61
CA THR A 250 -29.72 -52.05 -0.11
C THR A 250 -28.47 -51.84 0.74
N ALA A 251 -27.55 -50.96 0.31
CA ALA A 251 -26.38 -50.61 1.11
C ALA A 251 -26.78 -49.99 2.46
N ARG A 252 -27.75 -49.06 2.47
CA ARG A 252 -28.33 -48.50 3.69
C ARG A 252 -28.94 -49.57 4.61
N LYS A 253 -29.91 -50.34 4.10
CA LYS A 253 -30.71 -51.29 4.91
C LYS A 253 -29.97 -52.53 5.34
N GLU A 254 -28.97 -52.96 4.57
CA GLU A 254 -28.29 -54.24 4.80
C GLU A 254 -26.82 -54.07 5.17
N ALA A 255 -26.04 -53.31 4.39
CA ALA A 255 -24.59 -53.24 4.58
C ALA A 255 -24.21 -52.49 5.86
N PHE A 256 -24.92 -51.40 6.19
CA PHE A 256 -24.71 -50.61 7.40
C PHE A 256 -25.42 -51.18 8.66
N THR A 257 -25.57 -52.50 8.74
CA THR A 257 -26.15 -53.18 9.91
C THR A 257 -25.08 -53.79 10.80
N GLU A 258 -25.35 -53.87 12.11
CA GLU A 258 -24.44 -54.53 13.08
C GLU A 258 -24.18 -55.99 12.72
N ALA A 259 -25.19 -56.69 12.19
CA ALA A 259 -25.06 -58.07 11.72
C ALA A 259 -24.02 -58.22 10.60
N ARG A 260 -23.76 -57.15 9.83
CA ARG A 260 -22.77 -57.11 8.75
C ARG A 260 -21.53 -56.25 9.10
N GLY A 261 -21.35 -55.94 10.38
CA GLY A 261 -20.12 -55.34 10.88
C GLY A 261 -20.17 -53.84 11.16
N ALA A 262 -21.27 -53.14 10.86
CA ALA A 262 -21.37 -51.72 11.18
C ALA A 262 -21.35 -51.48 12.70
N ARG A 263 -20.59 -50.49 13.14
CA ARG A 263 -20.32 -50.18 14.54
C ARG A 263 -21.19 -49.04 15.04
N ARG A 264 -21.70 -49.15 16.28
CA ARG A 264 -22.50 -48.10 16.90
C ARG A 264 -21.66 -46.85 17.18
N GLY A 265 -22.17 -45.68 16.81
CA GLY A 265 -21.52 -44.39 17.04
C GLY A 265 -20.34 -44.10 16.10
N VAL A 266 -20.03 -45.01 15.17
CA VAL A 266 -19.01 -44.80 14.13
C VAL A 266 -19.66 -44.16 12.90
N LYS A 267 -18.95 -43.22 12.26
CA LYS A 267 -19.45 -42.53 11.07
C LYS A 267 -19.58 -43.52 9.89
N LYS A 268 -20.72 -43.43 9.19
CA LYS A 268 -21.06 -44.25 8.03
C LYS A 268 -20.80 -43.47 6.73
N VAL A 269 -20.00 -44.02 5.84
CA VAL A 269 -19.62 -43.38 4.56
C VAL A 269 -19.96 -44.31 3.39
N MET A 270 -20.72 -43.82 2.43
CA MET A 270 -21.09 -44.52 1.21
C MET A 270 -20.40 -43.89 -0.01
N VAL A 271 -19.74 -44.71 -0.83
CA VAL A 271 -19.10 -44.25 -2.08
C VAL A 271 -19.80 -44.90 -3.26
N ILE A 272 -20.55 -44.12 -4.04
CA ILE A 272 -21.36 -44.58 -5.16
C ILE A 272 -20.62 -44.32 -6.48
N VAL A 273 -20.47 -45.34 -7.31
CA VAL A 273 -19.77 -45.27 -8.60
C VAL A 273 -20.67 -45.78 -9.72
N THR A 274 -20.99 -44.95 -10.71
CA THR A 274 -21.98 -45.26 -11.75
C THR A 274 -21.69 -44.55 -13.08
N ASP A 275 -22.07 -45.15 -14.22
CA ASP A 275 -21.88 -44.58 -15.58
C ASP A 275 -23.17 -44.37 -16.38
N GLY A 276 -24.32 -44.72 -15.82
CA GLY A 276 -25.62 -44.60 -16.48
C GLY A 276 -26.72 -44.05 -15.58
N GLU A 277 -27.74 -43.47 -16.23
CA GLU A 277 -28.99 -43.03 -15.58
C GLU A 277 -29.72 -44.21 -14.91
N SER A 278 -30.23 -43.95 -13.71
CA SER A 278 -30.97 -44.93 -12.91
C SER A 278 -32.32 -45.26 -13.55
N HIS A 279 -32.57 -46.54 -13.81
CA HIS A 279 -33.86 -47.03 -14.32
C HIS A 279 -34.98 -46.95 -13.27
N ASP A 280 -34.61 -46.77 -12.00
CA ASP A 280 -35.49 -46.56 -10.85
C ASP A 280 -35.33 -45.17 -10.21
N ASN A 281 -34.95 -44.15 -10.99
CA ASN A 281 -34.78 -42.76 -10.52
C ASN A 281 -35.98 -42.22 -9.71
N TYR A 282 -37.21 -42.64 -10.04
CA TYR A 282 -38.41 -42.25 -9.27
C TYR A 282 -38.35 -42.55 -7.77
N ARG A 283 -37.45 -43.47 -7.33
CA ARG A 283 -37.21 -43.80 -5.92
C ARG A 283 -36.05 -43.03 -5.29
N LEU A 284 -35.13 -42.46 -6.08
CA LEU A 284 -33.90 -41.84 -5.58
C LEU A 284 -34.19 -40.78 -4.52
N LYS A 285 -35.14 -39.88 -4.77
CA LYS A 285 -35.49 -38.80 -3.83
C LYS A 285 -35.83 -39.31 -2.42
N GLN A 286 -36.60 -40.40 -2.33
CA GLN A 286 -36.95 -41.00 -1.04
C GLN A 286 -35.75 -41.70 -0.39
N VAL A 287 -35.00 -42.48 -1.18
CA VAL A 287 -33.83 -43.23 -0.68
C VAL A 287 -32.74 -42.28 -0.16
N ILE A 288 -32.50 -41.15 -0.84
CA ILE A 288 -31.54 -40.14 -0.39
C ILE A 288 -32.00 -39.48 0.91
N GLN A 289 -33.29 -39.18 1.05
CA GLN A 289 -33.84 -38.65 2.30
C GLN A 289 -33.63 -39.64 3.46
N ASP A 290 -33.94 -40.92 3.25
CA ASP A 290 -33.72 -41.96 4.25
C ASP A 290 -32.23 -42.07 4.66
N CYS A 291 -31.30 -41.88 3.71
CA CYS A 291 -29.87 -41.86 4.01
C CYS A 291 -29.45 -40.64 4.85
N GLU A 292 -30.07 -39.47 4.64
CA GLU A 292 -29.82 -38.27 5.46
C GLU A 292 -30.37 -38.46 6.88
N ASP A 293 -31.57 -39.03 7.00
CA ASP A 293 -32.20 -39.29 8.30
C ASP A 293 -31.39 -40.30 9.14
N GLU A 294 -30.63 -41.20 8.48
CA GLU A 294 -29.70 -42.16 9.10
C GLU A 294 -28.26 -41.66 9.23
N ASN A 295 -27.98 -40.40 8.89
CA ASN A 295 -26.67 -39.75 8.96
C ASN A 295 -25.57 -40.52 8.18
N ILE A 296 -25.89 -40.95 6.95
CA ILE A 296 -24.94 -41.61 6.05
C ILE A 296 -24.35 -40.60 5.09
N GLN A 297 -23.03 -40.38 5.17
CA GLN A 297 -22.32 -39.50 4.25
C GLN A 297 -22.18 -40.17 2.89
N ARG A 298 -22.54 -39.49 1.79
CA ARG A 298 -22.55 -40.08 0.44
C ARG A 298 -21.64 -39.31 -0.51
N PHE A 299 -20.66 -39.99 -1.07
CA PHE A 299 -19.84 -39.53 -2.19
C PHE A 299 -20.35 -40.18 -3.48
N SER A 300 -20.60 -39.39 -4.52
CA SER A 300 -21.07 -39.92 -5.81
C SER A 300 -20.09 -39.60 -6.93
N ILE A 301 -19.81 -40.61 -7.77
CA ILE A 301 -18.85 -40.56 -8.86
C ILE A 301 -19.57 -40.89 -10.17
N ALA A 302 -19.67 -39.90 -11.05
CA ALA A 302 -20.26 -40.02 -12.38
C ALA A 302 -19.17 -40.33 -13.42
N ILE A 303 -19.32 -41.45 -14.14
CA ILE A 303 -18.41 -41.86 -15.22
C ILE A 303 -19.05 -41.52 -16.57
N LEU A 304 -18.40 -40.66 -17.36
CA LEU A 304 -18.96 -40.18 -18.65
C LEU A 304 -18.52 -41.02 -19.86
N GLY A 305 -17.83 -42.13 -19.64
CA GLY A 305 -17.24 -42.96 -20.71
C GLY A 305 -18.28 -43.45 -21.73
N HIS A 306 -19.42 -43.98 -21.26
CA HIS A 306 -20.51 -44.42 -22.12
C HIS A 306 -21.10 -43.28 -22.98
N TYR A 307 -21.35 -42.13 -22.36
CA TYR A 307 -21.95 -40.96 -23.02
C TYR A 307 -21.01 -40.33 -24.05
N ASN A 308 -19.72 -40.22 -23.72
CA ASN A 308 -18.69 -39.69 -24.62
C ASN A 308 -18.47 -40.62 -25.84
N ARG A 309 -18.43 -41.94 -25.63
CA ARG A 309 -18.34 -42.92 -26.73
C ARG A 309 -19.58 -42.91 -27.63
N GLY A 310 -20.74 -42.58 -27.06
CA GLY A 310 -22.03 -42.51 -27.76
C GLY A 310 -22.39 -41.15 -28.36
N ASN A 311 -21.59 -40.09 -28.13
CA ASN A 311 -21.95 -38.69 -28.47
C ASN A 311 -23.33 -38.26 -27.89
N LEU A 312 -23.62 -38.66 -26.65
CA LEU A 312 -24.88 -38.40 -25.95
C LEU A 312 -24.77 -37.19 -25.00
N SER A 313 -25.90 -36.51 -24.72
CA SER A 313 -25.93 -35.42 -23.74
C SER A 313 -25.73 -35.95 -22.32
N THR A 314 -24.85 -35.30 -21.55
CA THR A 314 -24.46 -35.68 -20.18
C THR A 314 -25.21 -34.90 -19.10
N GLU A 315 -25.97 -33.86 -19.47
CA GLU A 315 -26.56 -32.90 -18.52
C GLU A 315 -27.49 -33.59 -17.52
N LYS A 316 -28.43 -34.41 -18.01
CA LYS A 316 -29.42 -35.08 -17.17
C LYS A 316 -28.80 -36.11 -16.22
N PHE A 317 -27.83 -36.87 -16.70
CA PHE A 317 -27.10 -37.86 -15.91
C PHE A 317 -26.28 -37.19 -14.80
N VAL A 318 -25.52 -36.14 -15.12
CA VAL A 318 -24.70 -35.41 -14.15
C VAL A 318 -25.56 -34.80 -13.05
N GLU A 319 -26.71 -34.21 -13.38
CA GLU A 319 -27.64 -33.68 -12.37
C GLU A 319 -28.26 -34.78 -11.49
N GLU A 320 -28.57 -35.95 -12.04
CA GLU A 320 -29.01 -37.10 -11.25
C GLU A 320 -27.96 -37.53 -10.24
N ILE A 321 -26.70 -37.71 -10.65
CA ILE A 321 -25.63 -38.16 -9.74
C ILE A 321 -25.23 -37.09 -8.73
N LYS A 322 -25.28 -35.80 -9.11
CA LYS A 322 -25.13 -34.69 -8.16
C LYS A 322 -26.19 -34.73 -7.05
N SER A 323 -27.42 -35.13 -7.37
CA SER A 323 -28.52 -35.20 -6.38
C SER A 323 -28.33 -36.31 -5.33
N ILE A 324 -27.47 -37.29 -5.60
CA ILE A 324 -27.16 -38.41 -4.70
C ILE A 324 -26.15 -38.00 -3.61
N ALA A 325 -25.20 -37.12 -3.97
CA ALA A 325 -24.13 -36.66 -3.08
C ALA A 325 -24.68 -35.88 -1.86
N SER A 326 -24.01 -36.02 -0.72
CA SER A 326 -24.29 -35.21 0.47
C SER A 326 -23.90 -33.74 0.26
N LYS A 327 -24.51 -32.82 1.03
CA LYS A 327 -24.15 -31.40 1.03
C LYS A 327 -22.87 -31.15 1.86
N PRO A 328 -22.00 -30.19 1.49
CA PRO A 328 -21.98 -29.45 0.22
C PRO A 328 -21.63 -30.34 -0.99
N THR A 329 -22.40 -30.21 -2.09
CA THR A 329 -22.33 -31.12 -3.24
C THR A 329 -20.99 -31.04 -3.96
N GLU A 330 -20.38 -29.86 -4.06
CA GLU A 330 -19.07 -29.61 -4.66
C GLU A 330 -17.93 -30.40 -3.99
N LYS A 331 -18.13 -30.83 -2.73
CA LYS A 331 -17.17 -31.64 -1.97
C LYS A 331 -17.48 -33.15 -2.02
N HIS A 332 -18.68 -33.55 -2.41
CA HIS A 332 -19.09 -34.96 -2.39
C HIS A 332 -19.36 -35.56 -3.78
N PHE A 333 -19.46 -34.72 -4.80
CA PHE A 333 -19.64 -35.13 -6.18
C PHE A 333 -18.32 -35.08 -6.96
N PHE A 334 -18.08 -36.13 -7.75
CA PHE A 334 -16.97 -36.20 -8.71
C PHE A 334 -17.51 -36.62 -10.07
N ASN A 335 -17.01 -36.01 -11.14
CA ASN A 335 -17.24 -36.48 -12.50
C ASN A 335 -15.90 -36.85 -13.15
N VAL A 336 -15.90 -37.93 -13.93
CA VAL A 336 -14.73 -38.38 -14.68
C VAL A 336 -15.10 -38.56 -16.15
N SER A 337 -14.16 -38.25 -17.03
CA SER A 337 -14.37 -38.31 -18.48
C SER A 337 -14.64 -39.73 -18.99
N ASP A 338 -14.00 -40.72 -18.39
CA ASP A 338 -14.12 -42.14 -18.71
C ASP A 338 -13.68 -43.01 -17.52
N GLU A 339 -13.76 -44.32 -17.68
CA GLU A 339 -13.40 -45.30 -16.64
C GLU A 339 -11.91 -45.23 -16.28
N LEU A 340 -11.02 -44.93 -17.23
CA LEU A 340 -9.57 -44.82 -16.99
C LEU A 340 -9.22 -43.63 -16.09
N ALA A 341 -9.98 -42.53 -16.21
CA ALA A 341 -9.82 -41.34 -15.40
C ALA A 341 -10.19 -41.54 -13.91
N LEU A 342 -10.84 -42.65 -13.53
CA LEU A 342 -11.15 -42.95 -12.11
C LEU A 342 -9.91 -42.97 -11.22
N VAL A 343 -8.78 -43.48 -11.71
CA VAL A 343 -7.54 -43.53 -10.91
C VAL A 343 -7.04 -42.12 -10.55
N THR A 344 -7.35 -41.11 -11.37
CA THR A 344 -6.92 -39.72 -11.13
C THR A 344 -7.61 -39.07 -9.93
N ILE A 345 -8.84 -39.49 -9.61
CA ILE A 345 -9.62 -38.91 -8.51
C ILE A 345 -9.36 -39.59 -7.17
N VAL A 346 -8.67 -40.74 -7.13
CA VAL A 346 -8.41 -41.53 -5.91
C VAL A 346 -7.75 -40.70 -4.81
N LYS A 347 -6.78 -39.85 -5.17
CA LYS A 347 -6.09 -39.00 -4.19
C LYS A 347 -7.07 -38.00 -3.56
N ALA A 348 -7.81 -37.27 -4.39
CA ALA A 348 -8.77 -36.27 -3.93
C ALA A 348 -9.93 -36.88 -3.14
N LEU A 349 -10.47 -38.02 -3.61
CA LEU A 349 -11.53 -38.74 -2.90
C LEU A 349 -11.04 -39.28 -1.56
N GLY A 350 -9.86 -39.89 -1.51
CA GLY A 350 -9.24 -40.37 -0.28
C GLY A 350 -9.06 -39.24 0.74
N GLU A 351 -8.46 -38.12 0.33
CA GLU A 351 -8.28 -36.94 1.20
C GLU A 351 -9.61 -36.42 1.76
N ARG A 352 -10.69 -36.37 0.96
CA ARG A 352 -12.02 -35.94 1.44
C ARG A 352 -12.69 -36.94 2.39
N ILE A 353 -12.46 -38.24 2.20
CA ILE A 353 -12.95 -39.29 3.10
C ILE A 353 -12.18 -39.25 4.43
N PHE A 354 -10.86 -39.15 4.39
CA PHE A 354 -10.02 -39.13 5.60
C PHE A 354 -10.20 -37.86 6.43
N ALA A 355 -10.57 -36.75 5.82
CA ALA A 355 -10.98 -35.56 6.57
C ALA A 355 -12.16 -35.82 7.53
N LEU A 356 -13.02 -36.81 7.25
CA LEU A 356 -14.13 -37.18 8.14
C LEU A 356 -13.67 -37.90 9.42
N GLU A 357 -12.44 -38.42 9.48
CA GLU A 357 -11.80 -39.00 10.69
C GLU A 357 -11.41 -37.93 11.71
N ALA A 358 -11.14 -36.71 11.24
CA ALA A 358 -10.63 -35.60 12.04
C ALA A 358 -11.72 -34.61 12.47
N THR A 359 -12.79 -34.43 11.70
CA THR A 359 -13.84 -33.45 12.00
C THR A 359 -14.99 -34.05 12.81
N ALA A 360 -15.64 -33.27 13.69
CA ALA A 360 -16.88 -33.69 14.36
C ALA A 360 -18.12 -33.53 13.44
N ASP A 361 -18.01 -32.69 12.40
CA ASP A 361 -19.12 -32.27 11.55
C ASP A 361 -19.36 -33.13 10.28
N GLN A 362 -20.59 -33.01 9.77
CA GLN A 362 -21.18 -33.75 8.63
C GLN A 362 -20.75 -33.24 7.23
N SER A 363 -19.89 -32.22 7.14
CA SER A 363 -19.41 -31.66 5.88
C SER A 363 -17.98 -32.15 5.59
N ALA A 364 -17.76 -32.83 4.47
CA ALA A 364 -16.39 -33.12 4.01
C ALA A 364 -15.57 -31.82 3.92
N ALA A 365 -14.44 -31.81 4.64
CA ALA A 365 -13.24 -30.98 4.49
C ALA A 365 -13.41 -29.47 4.23
N SER A 366 -13.64 -28.67 5.27
CA SER A 366 -12.97 -27.38 5.46
C SER A 366 -12.01 -27.55 6.65
N PHE A 367 -10.77 -27.05 6.56
CA PHE A 367 -9.87 -27.07 7.71
C PHE A 367 -10.35 -26.02 8.71
N GLU A 368 -10.65 -26.42 9.94
CA GLU A 368 -10.95 -25.50 11.02
C GLU A 368 -9.65 -25.02 11.67
N MET A 369 -9.07 -25.82 12.57
CA MET A 369 -7.87 -25.45 13.33
C MET A 369 -6.68 -26.38 13.05
N GLU A 370 -6.87 -27.44 12.26
CA GLU A 370 -5.89 -28.48 11.96
C GLU A 370 -4.65 -27.92 11.25
N MET A 371 -4.85 -26.92 10.39
CA MET A 371 -3.79 -26.21 9.67
C MET A 371 -3.55 -24.81 10.23
N SER A 372 -3.93 -24.54 11.49
CA SER A 372 -4.00 -23.18 12.04
C SER A 372 -2.67 -22.41 12.06
N GLN A 373 -1.53 -23.09 12.16
CA GLN A 373 -0.20 -22.47 12.31
C GLN A 373 -0.17 -21.43 13.44
N THR A 374 -0.84 -21.73 14.56
CA THR A 374 -0.94 -20.88 15.73
C THR A 374 0.43 -20.52 16.28
N GLY A 375 0.62 -19.24 16.61
CA GLY A 375 1.92 -18.69 16.98
C GLY A 375 2.70 -18.12 15.80
N PHE A 376 2.09 -18.01 14.62
CA PHE A 376 2.67 -17.32 13.46
C PHE A 376 3.08 -15.90 13.79
N SER A 377 2.26 -15.22 14.59
CA SER A 377 2.61 -13.99 15.31
C SER A 377 2.12 -14.10 16.74
N ALA A 378 2.69 -13.29 17.63
CA ALA A 378 2.26 -13.22 19.01
C ALA A 378 2.42 -11.81 19.57
N HIS A 379 1.58 -11.43 20.54
CA HIS A 379 1.68 -10.16 21.26
C HIS A 379 1.14 -10.30 22.69
N TYR A 380 1.88 -9.78 23.66
CA TYR A 380 1.40 -9.66 25.04
C TYR A 380 0.63 -8.36 25.21
N SER A 381 -0.64 -8.47 25.55
CA SER A 381 -1.47 -7.36 26.04
C SER A 381 -1.56 -7.40 27.57
N GLN A 382 -2.10 -6.37 28.22
CA GLN A 382 -2.24 -6.32 29.68
C GLN A 382 -2.99 -7.55 30.24
N ASP A 383 -4.00 -8.03 29.52
CA ASP A 383 -4.90 -9.10 29.99
C ASP A 383 -4.79 -10.42 29.24
N TRP A 384 -4.23 -10.43 28.03
CA TRP A 384 -4.27 -11.57 27.12
C TRP A 384 -2.98 -11.71 26.32
N VAL A 385 -2.61 -12.95 26.04
CA VAL A 385 -1.65 -13.29 24.98
C VAL A 385 -2.42 -13.52 23.70
N MET A 386 -2.13 -12.73 22.68
CA MET A 386 -2.69 -12.89 21.35
C MET A 386 -1.76 -13.79 20.55
N LEU A 387 -2.30 -14.85 19.94
CA LEU A 387 -1.58 -15.76 19.06
C LEU A 387 -2.24 -15.77 17.68
N GLY A 388 -1.51 -15.34 16.67
CA GLY A 388 -1.95 -15.39 15.28
C GLY A 388 -2.03 -16.82 14.75
N ALA A 389 -3.15 -17.17 14.12
CA ALA A 389 -3.44 -18.49 13.57
C ALA A 389 -3.86 -18.37 12.10
N VAL A 390 -2.88 -18.14 11.22
CA VAL A 390 -3.10 -17.76 9.82
C VAL A 390 -3.76 -18.83 8.95
N GLY A 391 -3.55 -20.10 9.26
CA GLY A 391 -4.06 -21.21 8.45
C GLY A 391 -5.41 -21.74 8.92
N ALA A 392 -6.01 -21.12 9.95
CA ALA A 392 -7.32 -21.50 10.43
C ALA A 392 -8.40 -21.20 9.38
N TYR A 393 -9.47 -22.00 9.37
CA TYR A 393 -10.66 -21.80 8.52
C TYR A 393 -10.30 -21.62 7.04
N ASP A 394 -9.63 -22.63 6.46
CA ASP A 394 -9.13 -22.60 5.08
C ASP A 394 -8.29 -21.34 4.78
N TRP A 395 -7.33 -21.03 5.67
CA TRP A 395 -6.45 -19.87 5.61
C TRP A 395 -7.15 -18.50 5.67
N ASN A 396 -8.42 -18.44 6.04
CA ASN A 396 -9.04 -17.17 6.40
C ASN A 396 -8.40 -16.59 7.68
N GLY A 397 -7.91 -17.47 8.56
CA GLY A 397 -7.15 -17.11 9.74
C GLY A 397 -8.01 -16.64 10.92
N THR A 398 -7.40 -16.60 12.10
CA THR A 398 -8.02 -16.12 13.34
C THR A 398 -6.95 -15.68 14.33
N VAL A 399 -7.38 -15.16 15.48
CA VAL A 399 -6.50 -14.83 16.60
C VAL A 399 -6.94 -15.63 17.82
N VAL A 400 -6.06 -16.52 18.29
CA VAL A 400 -6.27 -17.29 19.52
C VAL A 400 -5.90 -16.40 20.70
N MET A 401 -6.84 -16.21 21.63
CA MET A 401 -6.63 -15.39 22.82
C MET A 401 -6.44 -16.30 24.03
N GLN A 402 -5.31 -16.17 24.71
CA GLN A 402 -4.96 -17.00 25.88
C GLN A 402 -4.76 -16.14 27.14
N LYS A 403 -5.36 -16.57 28.25
CA LYS A 403 -5.19 -15.97 29.58
C LYS A 403 -5.10 -17.09 30.62
N ALA A 404 -3.89 -17.36 31.13
CA ALA A 404 -3.64 -18.50 32.02
C ALA A 404 -4.20 -19.82 31.42
N ASN A 405 -5.19 -20.45 32.06
CA ASN A 405 -5.85 -21.67 31.58
C ASN A 405 -7.10 -21.40 30.72
N GLN A 406 -7.48 -20.14 30.52
CA GLN A 406 -8.61 -19.77 29.66
C GLN A 406 -8.11 -19.54 28.24
N ILE A 407 -8.76 -20.19 27.27
CA ILE A 407 -8.48 -20.05 25.84
C ILE A 407 -9.78 -19.67 25.14
N VAL A 408 -9.72 -18.65 24.29
CA VAL A 408 -10.82 -18.22 23.43
C VAL A 408 -10.35 -18.33 21.99
N ILE A 409 -10.99 -19.21 21.22
CA ILE A 409 -10.77 -19.39 19.78
C ILE A 409 -12.01 -18.85 19.05
N PRO A 410 -11.91 -17.69 18.38
CA PRO A 410 -13.02 -17.13 17.62
C PRO A 410 -13.44 -18.03 16.47
N GLN A 411 -14.75 -18.13 16.22
CA GLN A 411 -15.31 -18.86 15.07
C GLN A 411 -15.04 -18.11 13.75
N ASN A 412 -15.06 -18.82 12.61
CA ASN A 412 -14.80 -18.25 11.27
C ASN A 412 -15.63 -16.98 10.95
N THR A 413 -16.88 -16.92 11.40
CA THR A 413 -17.79 -15.80 11.13
C THR A 413 -17.54 -14.56 12.00
N THR A 414 -16.71 -14.68 13.05
CA THR A 414 -16.53 -13.62 14.06
C THR A 414 -15.92 -12.35 13.46
N PHE A 415 -14.94 -12.50 12.57
CA PHE A 415 -14.23 -11.39 11.94
C PHE A 415 -14.83 -10.99 10.58
N GLN A 416 -15.95 -11.59 10.17
CA GLN A 416 -16.62 -11.26 8.90
C GLN A 416 -17.56 -10.06 9.06
N ALA A 417 -17.43 -9.07 8.18
CA ALA A 417 -18.36 -7.94 8.13
C ALA A 417 -19.71 -8.38 7.54
N LYS A 418 -20.82 -8.03 8.20
CA LYS A 418 -22.21 -8.42 7.82
C LYS A 418 -22.65 -8.01 6.39
N SER A 419 -21.87 -7.20 5.67
CA SER A 419 -22.22 -6.65 4.34
C SER A 419 -21.59 -7.38 3.15
N ALA A 420 -20.70 -8.36 3.33
CA ALA A 420 -20.01 -9.04 2.23
C ALA A 420 -20.89 -10.14 1.61
N LYS A 421 -21.91 -9.75 0.83
CA LYS A 421 -22.87 -10.69 0.23
C LYS A 421 -22.43 -11.33 -1.10
N MET A 422 -21.16 -11.21 -1.54
CA MET A 422 -20.83 -11.75 -2.87
C MET A 422 -19.39 -12.20 -3.17
N ASN A 423 -18.44 -12.21 -2.24
CA ASN A 423 -17.15 -12.91 -2.46
C ASN A 423 -16.60 -13.32 -1.09
N GLU A 424 -16.53 -14.62 -0.80
CA GLU A 424 -15.84 -15.12 0.38
C GLU A 424 -14.35 -14.77 0.27
N PRO A 425 -13.71 -14.26 1.34
CA PRO A 425 -12.27 -14.06 1.36
C PRO A 425 -11.58 -15.43 1.39
N LEU A 426 -11.22 -15.95 0.22
CA LEU A 426 -10.36 -17.14 0.15
C LEU A 426 -8.95 -16.75 0.63
N ALA A 427 -8.49 -17.36 1.72
CA ALA A 427 -7.12 -17.27 2.23
C ALA A 427 -6.61 -15.84 2.55
N SER A 428 -7.30 -15.13 3.46
CA SER A 428 -6.97 -13.74 3.86
C SER A 428 -5.76 -13.61 4.82
N TYR A 429 -5.42 -14.68 5.54
CA TYR A 429 -4.35 -14.77 6.53
C TYR A 429 -4.54 -13.84 7.74
N LEU A 430 -5.74 -13.77 8.31
CA LEU A 430 -5.95 -13.05 9.56
C LEU A 430 -5.09 -13.61 10.69
N GLY A 431 -4.47 -12.71 11.45
CA GLY A 431 -3.50 -13.07 12.49
C GLY A 431 -2.09 -13.24 11.95
N TYR A 432 -1.80 -12.83 10.70
CA TYR A 432 -0.42 -12.78 10.20
C TYR A 432 0.45 -11.87 11.08
N THR A 433 -0.14 -10.78 11.56
CA THR A 433 0.39 -9.98 12.67
C THR A 433 -0.71 -9.64 13.66
N VAL A 434 -0.31 -9.49 14.91
CA VAL A 434 -1.18 -9.07 16.02
C VAL A 434 -0.46 -8.01 16.84
N ASN A 435 -1.20 -7.03 17.33
CA ASN A 435 -0.71 -6.00 18.23
C ASN A 435 -1.88 -5.47 19.09
N SER A 436 -1.61 -4.60 20.06
CA SER A 436 -2.66 -3.91 20.82
C SER A 436 -2.33 -2.43 21.02
N ALA A 437 -3.36 -1.62 21.20
CA ALA A 437 -3.27 -0.19 21.48
C ALA A 437 -3.94 0.10 22.82
N THR A 438 -3.23 0.80 23.70
CA THR A 438 -3.76 1.24 24.99
C THR A 438 -4.50 2.55 24.80
N VAL A 439 -5.72 2.63 25.31
CA VAL A 439 -6.52 3.87 25.36
C VAL A 439 -6.94 4.14 26.81
N PRO A 440 -7.41 5.34 27.16
CA PRO A 440 -7.75 5.65 28.55
C PRO A 440 -8.76 4.66 29.17
N GLY A 441 -8.27 3.79 30.06
CA GLY A 441 -9.06 2.81 30.79
C GLY A 441 -9.46 1.55 30.01
N ASP A 442 -8.91 1.31 28.82
CA ASP A 442 -9.29 0.18 27.96
C ASP A 442 -8.18 -0.21 26.96
N VAL A 443 -8.31 -1.37 26.30
CA VAL A 443 -7.34 -1.88 25.32
C VAL A 443 -8.03 -2.28 24.03
N LEU A 444 -7.50 -1.78 22.91
CA LEU A 444 -7.91 -2.16 21.57
C LEU A 444 -6.96 -3.23 21.02
N TYR A 445 -7.52 -4.23 20.38
CA TYR A 445 -6.76 -5.30 19.72
C TYR A 445 -6.70 -5.04 18.22
N VAL A 446 -5.54 -5.31 17.63
CA VAL A 446 -5.26 -5.05 16.21
C VAL A 446 -4.75 -6.34 15.58
N ALA A 447 -5.32 -6.73 14.44
CA ALA A 447 -4.88 -7.90 13.68
C ALA A 447 -4.79 -7.61 12.19
N GLY A 448 -3.70 -8.05 11.57
CA GLY A 448 -3.44 -7.91 10.14
C GLY A 448 -3.88 -9.14 9.35
N GLN A 449 -4.44 -8.91 8.17
CA GLN A 449 -4.75 -9.93 7.15
C GLN A 449 -4.25 -9.47 5.76
N PRO A 450 -2.95 -9.62 5.49
CA PRO A 450 -2.29 -9.01 4.33
C PRO A 450 -2.72 -9.58 2.97
N ARG A 451 -3.45 -10.70 2.94
CA ARG A 451 -3.98 -11.28 1.71
C ARG A 451 -5.46 -10.99 1.47
N TYR A 452 -6.13 -10.31 2.39
CA TYR A 452 -7.54 -9.94 2.22
C TYR A 452 -7.74 -9.15 0.92
N ASN A 453 -8.63 -9.64 0.05
CA ASN A 453 -8.87 -9.08 -1.28
C ASN A 453 -7.60 -8.84 -2.11
N HIS A 454 -6.51 -9.57 -1.83
CA HIS A 454 -5.17 -9.40 -2.39
C HIS A 454 -4.52 -8.02 -2.18
N THR A 455 -5.20 -7.05 -1.58
CA THR A 455 -4.65 -5.72 -1.25
C THR A 455 -4.18 -5.63 0.20
N GLY A 456 -4.77 -6.44 1.09
CA GLY A 456 -4.49 -6.46 2.52
C GLY A 456 -5.48 -5.60 3.33
N GLN A 457 -5.68 -5.97 4.59
CA GLN A 457 -6.54 -5.25 5.53
C GLN A 457 -6.02 -5.39 6.97
N VAL A 458 -6.30 -4.39 7.81
CA VAL A 458 -6.09 -4.42 9.26
C VAL A 458 -7.43 -4.27 9.96
N ILE A 459 -7.69 -5.11 10.97
CA ILE A 459 -8.91 -5.11 11.78
C ILE A 459 -8.57 -4.60 13.18
N ILE A 460 -9.33 -3.62 13.66
CA ILE A 460 -9.28 -3.12 15.03
C ILE A 460 -10.56 -3.54 15.75
N TYR A 461 -10.43 -4.17 16.91
CA TYR A 461 -11.54 -4.75 17.64
C TYR A 461 -11.36 -4.66 19.16
N ARG A 462 -12.45 -4.88 19.88
CA ARG A 462 -12.50 -4.97 21.34
C ARG A 462 -13.12 -6.29 21.76
N MET A 463 -12.73 -6.78 22.94
CA MET A 463 -13.38 -7.90 23.62
C MET A 463 -14.43 -7.37 24.60
N GLU A 464 -15.70 -7.74 24.42
CA GLU A 464 -16.83 -7.43 25.33
C GLU A 464 -17.43 -8.78 25.80
N ASP A 465 -17.27 -9.14 27.09
CA ASP A 465 -17.77 -10.39 27.70
C ASP A 465 -17.41 -11.69 26.95
N GLY A 466 -16.20 -11.75 26.39
CA GLY A 466 -15.72 -12.90 25.60
C GLY A 466 -16.16 -12.88 24.13
N ASN A 467 -16.97 -11.90 23.71
CA ASN A 467 -17.33 -11.67 22.32
C ASN A 467 -16.45 -10.59 21.68
N ILE A 468 -16.15 -10.77 20.40
CA ILE A 468 -15.35 -9.81 19.62
C ILE A 468 -16.27 -8.82 18.92
N LYS A 469 -15.93 -7.55 19.03
CA LYS A 469 -16.61 -6.45 18.34
C LYS A 469 -15.62 -5.66 17.51
N ILE A 470 -15.79 -5.72 16.19
CA ILE A 470 -14.99 -4.96 15.24
C ILE A 470 -15.38 -3.48 15.35
N LEU A 471 -14.39 -2.63 15.59
CA LEU A 471 -14.55 -1.18 15.70
C LEU A 471 -14.22 -0.47 14.38
N GLN A 472 -13.17 -0.92 13.70
CA GLN A 472 -12.68 -0.31 12.46
C GLN A 472 -11.94 -1.33 11.60
N THR A 473 -11.99 -1.13 10.29
CA THR A 473 -11.13 -1.82 9.32
C THR A 473 -10.37 -0.80 8.49
N LEU A 474 -9.09 -1.07 8.22
CA LEU A 474 -8.21 -0.25 7.37
C LEU A 474 -7.81 -1.07 6.16
N GLY A 475 -8.08 -0.60 4.94
CA GLY A 475 -7.79 -1.32 3.70
C GLY A 475 -6.52 -0.85 3.00
N GLY A 476 -5.76 -1.79 2.43
CA GLY A 476 -4.62 -1.49 1.58
C GLY A 476 -5.03 -0.98 0.20
N GLU A 477 -4.22 -0.07 -0.36
CA GLU A 477 -4.51 0.64 -1.63
C GLU A 477 -4.07 -0.15 -2.88
N GLN A 478 -3.02 -0.98 -2.76
CA GLN A 478 -2.38 -1.63 -3.89
C GLN A 478 -2.39 -3.17 -3.74
N ILE A 479 -2.82 -3.86 -4.80
CA ILE A 479 -2.80 -5.33 -4.86
C ILE A 479 -1.36 -5.85 -4.74
N GLY A 480 -1.17 -6.90 -3.94
CA GLY A 480 0.13 -7.50 -3.70
C GLY A 480 1.05 -6.71 -2.77
N SER A 481 0.64 -5.54 -2.28
CA SER A 481 1.48 -4.70 -1.39
C SER A 481 1.74 -5.32 -0.01
N TYR A 482 0.93 -6.33 0.35
CA TYR A 482 1.00 -7.04 1.63
C TYR A 482 0.73 -6.12 2.84
N PHE A 483 -0.18 -5.15 2.65
CA PHE A 483 -0.59 -4.19 3.68
C PHE A 483 -1.17 -4.90 4.92
N GLY A 484 -0.65 -4.57 6.10
CA GLY A 484 -1.05 -5.23 7.35
C GLY A 484 -0.21 -6.47 7.69
N SER A 485 0.93 -6.67 7.02
CA SER A 485 1.87 -7.74 7.35
C SER A 485 2.86 -7.39 8.45
N VAL A 486 2.92 -6.11 8.86
CA VAL A 486 3.71 -5.60 9.99
C VAL A 486 2.87 -4.53 10.69
N LEU A 487 2.72 -4.63 12.01
CA LEU A 487 1.91 -3.73 12.83
C LEU A 487 2.67 -3.33 14.08
N THR A 488 2.76 -2.03 14.32
CA THR A 488 3.42 -1.49 15.52
C THR A 488 2.61 -0.32 16.06
N THR A 489 2.26 -0.39 17.33
CA THR A 489 1.66 0.72 18.08
C THR A 489 2.74 1.41 18.89
N ILE A 490 2.60 2.72 19.09
CA ILE A 490 3.56 3.50 19.86
C ILE A 490 2.87 4.65 20.59
N ASP A 491 3.29 4.84 21.84
CA ASP A 491 3.07 6.02 22.66
C ASP A 491 4.28 6.95 22.44
N ILE A 492 4.07 8.10 21.79
CA ILE A 492 5.17 9.00 21.41
C ILE A 492 5.51 9.94 22.57
N ASP A 493 4.50 10.48 23.26
CA ASP A 493 4.70 11.49 24.32
C ASP A 493 4.80 10.90 25.74
N LYS A 494 4.80 9.57 25.86
CA LYS A 494 4.99 8.80 27.10
C LYS A 494 3.84 9.02 28.10
N ASP A 495 2.63 9.28 27.60
CA ASP A 495 1.44 9.47 28.42
C ASP A 495 0.73 8.15 28.82
N SER A 496 1.33 7.01 28.46
CA SER A 496 0.84 5.64 28.62
C SER A 496 -0.33 5.25 27.71
N ASN A 497 -0.76 6.13 26.79
CA ASN A 497 -1.74 5.82 25.75
C ASN A 497 -1.06 5.71 24.39
N THR A 498 -1.61 4.89 23.51
CA THR A 498 -1.13 4.75 22.15
C THR A 498 -1.52 5.97 21.32
N ASP A 499 -0.53 6.68 20.79
CA ASP A 499 -0.73 7.81 19.88
C ASP A 499 -0.84 7.37 18.43
N LEU A 500 -0.02 6.40 18.00
CA LEU A 500 0.08 6.00 16.59
C LEU A 500 -0.05 4.49 16.39
N LEU A 501 -0.60 4.10 15.24
CA LEU A 501 -0.51 2.78 14.65
C LEU A 501 0.23 2.88 13.32
N LEU A 502 1.32 2.14 13.19
CA LEU A 502 2.09 2.01 11.96
C LEU A 502 1.74 0.68 11.28
N VAL A 503 1.46 0.74 9.99
CA VAL A 503 1.09 -0.42 9.17
C VAL A 503 2.07 -0.54 8.01
N GLY A 504 2.84 -1.63 8.00
CA GLY A 504 3.76 -1.96 6.92
C GLY A 504 3.06 -2.57 5.70
N ALA A 505 3.51 -2.16 4.52
CA ALA A 505 3.23 -2.75 3.22
C ALA A 505 4.57 -3.00 2.48
N PRO A 506 5.36 -4.00 2.90
CA PRO A 506 6.74 -4.16 2.43
C PRO A 506 6.86 -4.50 0.94
N MET A 507 5.81 -5.08 0.35
CA MET A 507 5.78 -5.44 -1.08
C MET A 507 5.12 -4.35 -1.93
N TYR A 508 4.88 -3.16 -1.38
CA TYR A 508 4.36 -2.03 -2.13
C TYR A 508 5.30 -1.69 -3.29
N MET A 509 4.75 -1.67 -4.49
CA MET A 509 5.45 -1.43 -5.74
C MET A 509 5.61 0.07 -5.97
N GLY A 510 6.87 0.50 -6.10
CA GLY A 510 7.26 1.87 -6.39
C GLY A 510 7.05 2.30 -7.84
N THR A 511 7.44 3.53 -8.16
CA THR A 511 7.24 4.11 -9.49
C THR A 511 8.08 3.47 -10.60
N GLU A 512 9.19 2.81 -10.25
CA GLU A 512 10.08 2.11 -11.17
C GLU A 512 9.78 0.60 -11.27
N LYS A 513 8.66 0.14 -10.70
CA LYS A 513 8.27 -1.28 -10.59
C LYS A 513 9.24 -2.13 -9.77
N GLU A 514 9.77 -1.52 -8.72
CA GLU A 514 10.60 -2.08 -7.67
C GLU A 514 9.76 -2.34 -6.41
N GLU A 515 10.10 -3.38 -5.64
CA GLU A 515 9.50 -3.64 -4.33
C GLU A 515 10.03 -2.64 -3.30
N GLN A 516 9.64 -1.37 -3.47
CA GLN A 516 10.08 -0.24 -2.65
C GLN A 516 9.69 -0.47 -1.19
N GLY A 517 8.44 -0.89 -0.96
CA GLY A 517 7.84 -0.95 0.35
C GLY A 517 7.39 0.43 0.85
N LYS A 518 6.38 0.44 1.72
CA LYS A 518 5.75 1.66 2.26
C LYS A 518 5.25 1.41 3.67
N VAL A 519 5.32 2.41 4.54
CA VAL A 519 4.74 2.35 5.89
C VAL A 519 3.70 3.45 6.05
N TYR A 520 2.49 3.07 6.42
CA TYR A 520 1.36 3.97 6.66
C TYR A 520 1.31 4.33 8.15
N VAL A 521 1.14 5.60 8.46
CA VAL A 521 1.08 6.13 9.82
C VAL A 521 -0.35 6.61 10.09
N TYR A 522 -0.99 6.01 11.08
CA TYR A 522 -2.33 6.37 11.53
C TYR A 522 -2.27 6.95 12.94
N ALA A 523 -2.86 8.13 13.13
CA ALA A 523 -2.99 8.76 14.43
C ALA A 523 -4.25 8.29 15.16
N MET A 524 -4.14 8.08 16.46
CA MET A 524 -5.26 7.74 17.34
C MET A 524 -6.14 8.97 17.57
N ASN A 525 -7.41 8.85 17.24
CA ASN A 525 -8.46 9.80 17.58
C ASN A 525 -9.53 9.06 18.41
N GLN A 526 -9.44 9.19 19.73
CA GLN A 526 -10.28 8.51 20.73
C GLN A 526 -10.18 6.98 20.67
N THR A 527 -10.92 6.34 19.76
CA THR A 527 -10.96 4.88 19.57
C THR A 527 -10.82 4.49 18.11
N ARG A 528 -10.45 5.43 17.23
CA ARG A 528 -10.30 5.22 15.79
C ARG A 528 -8.94 5.69 15.33
N PHE A 529 -8.39 5.00 14.35
CA PHE A 529 -7.15 5.35 13.69
C PHE A 529 -7.43 6.12 12.41
N GLU A 530 -6.90 7.34 12.30
CA GLU A 530 -7.05 8.21 11.15
C GLU A 530 -5.73 8.31 10.39
N TYR A 531 -5.78 8.17 9.05
CA TYR A 531 -4.58 8.24 8.23
C TYR A 531 -3.94 9.64 8.35
N GLN A 532 -2.65 9.67 8.66
CA GLN A 532 -1.90 10.92 8.81
C GLN A 532 -0.91 11.12 7.67
N MET A 533 -0.05 10.13 7.43
CA MET A 533 0.98 10.18 6.38
C MET A 533 1.51 8.80 6.03
N SER A 534 2.44 8.76 5.06
CA SER A 534 3.20 7.56 4.70
C SER A 534 4.69 7.86 4.66
N LEU A 535 5.49 6.87 5.05
CA LEU A 535 6.95 6.87 5.02
C LEU A 535 7.45 5.98 3.88
N GLU A 536 8.51 6.43 3.24
CA GLU A 536 9.13 5.79 2.07
C GLU A 536 10.65 5.77 2.24
N PRO A 537 11.35 4.73 1.73
CA PRO A 537 12.80 4.64 1.79
C PRO A 537 13.45 5.58 0.76
N ILE A 538 14.79 5.66 0.80
CA ILE A 538 15.55 6.30 -0.28
C ILE A 538 15.26 5.58 -1.60
N LYS A 539 15.12 6.36 -2.68
CA LYS A 539 14.88 5.81 -4.01
C LYS A 539 16.09 4.99 -4.46
N GLN A 540 15.83 3.74 -4.85
CA GLN A 540 16.85 2.84 -5.36
C GLN A 540 16.76 2.73 -6.88
N THR A 541 17.91 2.81 -7.55
CA THR A 541 17.98 2.68 -9.00
C THR A 541 18.05 1.22 -9.39
N CYS A 542 16.97 0.69 -9.97
CA CYS A 542 16.94 -0.71 -10.39
C CYS A 542 17.61 -0.94 -11.74
N CYS A 543 18.48 -1.96 -11.83
CA CYS A 543 19.20 -2.26 -13.06
C CYS A 543 18.31 -2.79 -14.20
N SER A 544 17.15 -3.38 -13.89
CA SER A 544 16.18 -3.87 -14.86
C SER A 544 15.55 -2.75 -15.73
N SER A 545 15.51 -1.51 -15.22
CA SER A 545 14.92 -0.34 -15.90
C SER A 545 15.91 0.42 -16.80
N LEU A 546 17.23 0.23 -16.60
CA LEU A 546 18.29 0.89 -17.37
C LEU A 546 18.88 -0.05 -18.44
N LYS A 547 18.38 0.03 -19.68
CA LYS A 547 18.98 -0.64 -20.87
C LYS A 547 20.36 -0.07 -21.30
N GLY A 548 21.11 0.53 -20.38
CA GLY A 548 22.35 1.27 -20.66
C GLY A 548 23.57 0.68 -19.97
N LYS A 549 24.76 0.90 -20.56
CA LYS A 549 26.10 0.46 -20.09
C LYS A 549 26.54 0.96 -18.69
N SER A 550 25.64 1.56 -17.91
CA SER A 550 25.91 2.08 -16.56
C SER A 550 25.62 1.09 -15.44
N CYS A 551 24.92 -0.03 -15.71
CA CYS A 551 24.86 -1.15 -14.78
C CYS A 551 26.18 -1.93 -14.86
N THR A 552 27.07 -1.68 -13.92
CA THR A 552 28.18 -2.58 -13.62
C THR A 552 27.59 -3.93 -13.16
N LYS A 553 28.31 -5.03 -13.34
CA LYS A 553 27.90 -6.42 -13.03
C LYS A 553 27.63 -6.70 -11.53
N GLU A 554 27.32 -5.68 -10.72
CA GLU A 554 27.34 -5.73 -9.26
C GLU A 554 25.96 -5.86 -8.61
N ASN A 555 24.86 -5.38 -9.21
CA ASN A 555 23.51 -5.66 -8.70
C ASN A 555 23.06 -7.04 -9.22
N LYS A 556 23.25 -8.08 -8.42
CA LYS A 556 23.05 -9.48 -8.83
C LYS A 556 21.72 -10.06 -8.38
N ASN A 557 21.09 -9.49 -7.34
CA ASN A 557 19.94 -10.12 -6.71
C ASN A 557 18.61 -9.46 -7.13
N GLU A 558 17.66 -10.28 -7.56
CA GLU A 558 16.26 -9.91 -7.79
C GLU A 558 15.39 -10.54 -6.68
N PRO A 559 14.25 -9.92 -6.28
CA PRO A 559 13.71 -8.67 -6.79
C PRO A 559 14.51 -7.44 -6.34
N CYS A 560 14.47 -6.38 -7.16
CA CYS A 560 15.03 -5.08 -6.82
C CYS A 560 14.02 -4.26 -5.99
N GLY A 561 14.52 -3.48 -5.04
CA GLY A 561 13.72 -2.68 -4.11
C GLY A 561 14.27 -2.76 -2.68
N ALA A 562 13.63 -2.08 -1.75
CA ALA A 562 14.08 -2.01 -0.36
C ALA A 562 13.31 -2.97 0.56
N ARG A 563 12.08 -3.33 0.19
CA ARG A 563 11.05 -3.88 1.10
C ARG A 563 10.96 -3.10 2.41
N PHE A 564 10.94 -1.79 2.31
CA PHE A 564 10.82 -0.90 3.46
C PHE A 564 9.53 -1.18 4.23
N GLY A 565 9.64 -1.28 5.55
CA GLY A 565 8.53 -1.66 6.44
C GLY A 565 8.43 -3.14 6.73
N THR A 566 9.43 -3.96 6.37
CA THR A 566 9.48 -5.40 6.72
C THR A 566 9.59 -5.63 8.22
N ALA A 567 10.20 -4.69 8.94
CA ALA A 567 10.20 -4.64 10.40
C ALA A 567 9.96 -3.20 10.84
N ILE A 568 9.17 -3.02 11.89
CA ILE A 568 8.92 -1.71 12.51
C ILE A 568 9.03 -1.92 14.01
N ALA A 569 10.02 -1.29 14.64
CA ALA A 569 10.19 -1.33 16.09
C ALA A 569 9.86 0.04 16.68
N ALA A 570 8.96 0.05 17.67
CA ALA A 570 8.86 1.15 18.59
C ALA A 570 10.09 1.08 19.50
N VAL A 571 10.87 2.16 19.54
CA VAL A 571 12.05 2.25 20.37
C VAL A 571 11.86 3.37 21.37
N LYS A 572 12.38 3.19 22.59
CA LYS A 572 12.40 4.29 23.54
C LYS A 572 13.25 5.43 23.00
N ASP A 573 12.92 6.62 23.44
CA ASP A 573 13.60 7.88 23.16
C ASP A 573 15.14 7.74 23.07
N LEU A 574 15.66 7.74 21.84
CA LEU A 574 17.07 7.54 21.55
C LEU A 574 17.84 8.84 21.75
N ASN A 575 17.21 10.00 21.51
CA ASN A 575 17.86 11.31 21.49
C ASN A 575 17.66 12.14 22.78
N VAL A 576 16.93 11.56 23.73
CA VAL A 576 16.57 12.13 25.04
C VAL A 576 15.86 13.48 24.89
N ASP A 577 14.99 13.63 23.88
CA ASP A 577 14.20 14.85 23.66
C ASP A 577 12.82 14.82 24.32
N GLY A 578 12.47 13.70 24.96
CA GLY A 578 11.21 13.49 25.63
C GLY A 578 10.26 12.57 24.87
N PHE A 579 10.49 12.34 23.57
CA PHE A 579 9.57 11.56 22.72
C PHE A 579 10.15 10.20 22.32
N ASN A 580 9.32 9.17 22.25
CA ASN A 580 9.75 7.86 21.74
C ASN A 580 9.97 7.90 20.21
N ASP A 581 10.87 7.06 19.73
CA ASP A 581 11.33 7.03 18.35
C ASP A 581 10.88 5.73 17.64
N ILE A 582 11.12 5.66 16.33
CA ILE A 582 10.77 4.48 15.52
C ILE A 582 11.95 4.06 14.66
N VAL A 583 12.19 2.75 14.58
CA VAL A 583 13.15 2.18 13.64
C VAL A 583 12.44 1.29 12.63
N ILE A 584 12.70 1.51 11.33
CA ILE A 584 12.06 0.79 10.22
C ILE A 584 13.11 0.07 9.39
N GLY A 585 12.87 -1.21 9.12
CA GLY A 585 13.75 -2.08 8.35
C GLY A 585 13.47 -2.08 6.85
N ALA A 586 14.55 -2.12 6.07
CA ALA A 586 14.57 -2.24 4.61
C ALA A 586 15.57 -3.34 4.18
N PRO A 587 15.25 -4.62 4.41
CA PRO A 587 16.21 -5.72 4.27
C PRO A 587 16.69 -5.97 2.84
N LEU A 588 15.98 -5.54 1.80
CA LEU A 588 16.42 -5.74 0.42
C LEU A 588 17.30 -4.61 -0.14
N GLU A 589 17.44 -3.53 0.61
CA GLU A 589 18.30 -2.41 0.25
C GLU A 589 19.78 -2.83 0.10
N ASP A 590 20.55 -2.06 -0.68
CA ASP A 590 21.97 -2.30 -0.94
C ASP A 590 22.27 -3.72 -1.47
N ASP A 591 21.56 -4.17 -2.51
CA ASP A 591 21.68 -5.50 -3.13
C ASP A 591 21.46 -6.66 -2.14
N HIS A 592 20.42 -6.52 -1.30
CA HIS A 592 20.02 -7.47 -0.25
C HIS A 592 20.96 -7.53 0.96
N ALA A 593 21.91 -6.59 1.08
CA ALA A 593 22.68 -6.42 2.30
C ALA A 593 21.79 -5.91 3.46
N GLY A 594 20.86 -4.99 3.14
CA GLY A 594 19.84 -4.44 4.02
C GLY A 594 20.25 -3.16 4.74
N ALA A 595 19.26 -2.39 5.18
CA ALA A 595 19.43 -1.15 5.94
C ALA A 595 18.28 -0.95 6.94
N VAL A 596 18.46 -0.02 7.88
CA VAL A 596 17.39 0.49 8.74
C VAL A 596 17.35 2.01 8.77
N TYR A 597 16.19 2.56 9.10
CA TYR A 597 15.91 4.00 9.16
C TYR A 597 15.39 4.36 10.55
N ILE A 598 15.90 5.44 11.14
CA ILE A 598 15.47 5.96 12.44
C ILE A 598 14.64 7.22 12.20
N TYR A 599 13.44 7.28 12.79
CA TYR A 599 12.52 8.40 12.73
C TYR A 599 12.26 8.95 14.12
N HIS A 600 12.36 10.27 14.27
CA HIS A 600 12.15 10.91 15.56
C HIS A 600 10.69 11.18 15.89
N GLY A 601 10.34 11.00 17.16
CA GLY A 601 9.11 11.52 17.75
C GLY A 601 9.07 13.06 17.74
N SER A 602 7.86 13.62 17.77
CA SER A 602 7.61 15.05 17.87
C SER A 602 6.15 15.31 18.27
N GLY A 603 5.90 15.66 19.53
CA GLY A 603 4.53 15.81 20.03
C GLY A 603 3.84 14.45 20.10
N LYS A 604 2.66 14.31 19.48
CA LYS A 604 1.93 13.02 19.37
C LYS A 604 2.10 12.34 18.00
N THR A 605 3.15 12.71 17.26
CA THR A 605 3.44 12.19 15.91
C THR A 605 4.92 11.94 15.73
N ILE A 606 5.31 11.34 14.60
CA ILE A 606 6.70 11.24 14.15
C ILE A 606 7.02 12.27 13.05
N LYS A 607 8.30 12.61 12.91
CA LYS A 607 8.82 13.42 11.80
C LYS A 607 8.84 12.60 10.52
N LYS A 608 8.55 13.24 9.38
CA LYS A 608 8.48 12.56 8.07
C LYS A 608 9.86 12.17 7.53
N ASP A 609 10.86 13.00 7.76
CA ASP A 609 12.23 12.73 7.34
C ASP A 609 12.93 11.86 8.39
N TYR A 610 13.69 10.86 7.93
CA TYR A 610 14.49 10.03 8.83
C TYR A 610 15.67 10.83 9.39
N ALA A 611 16.02 10.58 10.66
CA ALA A 611 17.15 11.20 11.34
C ALA A 611 18.47 10.47 11.04
N GLN A 612 18.40 9.15 10.85
CA GLN A 612 19.56 8.32 10.54
C GLN A 612 19.18 7.17 9.62
N ARG A 613 20.08 6.82 8.70
CA ARG A 613 20.06 5.54 8.00
C ARG A 613 21.29 4.73 8.39
N ILE A 614 21.08 3.48 8.77
CA ILE A 614 22.17 2.55 9.13
C ILE A 614 22.20 1.44 8.07
N PRO A 615 23.15 1.49 7.11
CA PRO A 615 23.38 0.38 6.19
C PRO A 615 24.00 -0.83 6.90
N SER A 616 23.81 -2.01 6.32
CA SER A 616 24.54 -3.22 6.74
C SER A 616 26.04 -3.03 6.61
N GLY A 617 26.80 -3.40 7.65
CA GLY A 617 28.26 -3.55 7.59
C GLY A 617 28.75 -4.85 6.93
N GLY A 618 27.82 -5.70 6.46
CA GLY A 618 28.10 -7.01 5.87
C GLY A 618 28.34 -6.98 4.36
N ASP A 619 28.78 -8.11 3.81
CA ASP A 619 29.11 -8.27 2.38
C ASP A 619 27.92 -8.72 1.50
N GLY A 620 26.71 -8.74 2.05
CA GLY A 620 25.51 -9.28 1.38
C GLY A 620 25.57 -10.79 1.10
N LYS A 621 26.53 -11.52 1.68
CA LYS A 621 26.68 -12.98 1.52
C LYS A 621 26.65 -13.72 2.84
N LYS A 622 27.47 -13.30 3.80
CA LYS A 622 27.52 -13.85 5.16
C LYS A 622 26.46 -13.25 6.07
N LEU A 623 26.08 -12.01 5.79
CA LEU A 623 24.97 -11.31 6.42
C LEU A 623 24.08 -10.78 5.30
N LYS A 624 22.83 -11.22 5.28
CA LYS A 624 21.81 -10.80 4.30
C LYS A 624 20.59 -10.26 5.04
N PHE A 625 19.80 -9.43 4.38
CA PHE A 625 18.52 -8.97 4.93
C PHE A 625 18.65 -8.27 6.29
N PHE A 626 19.72 -7.49 6.47
CA PHE A 626 19.89 -6.68 7.67
C PHE A 626 18.71 -5.71 7.83
N GLY A 627 18.09 -5.69 9.01
CA GLY A 627 16.84 -4.96 9.22
C GLY A 627 15.58 -5.79 9.04
N GLN A 628 15.68 -7.13 8.88
CA GLN A 628 14.50 -8.00 8.86
C GLN A 628 13.83 -8.15 10.25
N SER A 629 14.58 -7.94 11.32
CA SER A 629 14.09 -7.93 12.71
C SER A 629 14.83 -6.89 13.51
N ILE A 630 14.13 -6.20 14.41
CA ILE A 630 14.64 -5.03 15.13
C ILE A 630 14.03 -5.02 16.53
N HIS A 631 14.82 -4.70 17.55
CA HIS A 631 14.36 -4.53 18.93
C HIS A 631 15.19 -3.46 19.64
N GLY A 632 14.57 -2.55 20.39
CA GLY A 632 15.27 -1.46 21.08
C GLY A 632 14.47 -0.85 22.22
N GLU A 633 14.37 -1.58 23.35
CA GLU A 633 13.62 -1.15 24.53
C GLU A 633 14.51 -0.99 25.78
N MET A 634 15.76 -1.43 25.70
CA MET A 634 16.65 -1.56 26.85
C MET A 634 17.97 -0.83 26.63
N ASP A 635 18.48 -0.25 27.70
CA ASP A 635 19.89 0.13 27.84
C ASP A 635 20.69 -1.13 28.19
N LEU A 636 21.55 -1.59 27.29
CA LEU A 636 22.32 -2.81 27.47
C LEU A 636 23.74 -2.58 28.00
N ASN A 637 24.23 -1.33 28.03
CA ASN A 637 25.57 -1.00 28.53
C ASN A 637 25.58 -0.15 29.82
N ASP A 638 24.40 0.17 30.36
CA ASP A 638 24.18 0.96 31.58
C ASP A 638 24.67 2.42 31.46
N ASP A 639 24.65 3.01 30.26
CA ASP A 639 25.05 4.41 30.04
C ASP A 639 23.91 5.44 30.20
N GLY A 640 22.67 4.95 30.32
CA GLY A 640 21.44 5.72 30.45
C GLY A 640 20.66 5.90 29.14
N LEU A 641 21.13 5.33 28.02
CA LEU A 641 20.52 5.47 26.70
C LEU A 641 19.99 4.13 26.19
N THR A 642 18.94 4.17 25.38
CA THR A 642 18.38 2.95 24.80
C THR A 642 19.23 2.47 23.63
N ASP A 643 19.55 1.18 23.60
CA ASP A 643 20.32 0.57 22.53
C ASP A 643 19.41 -0.11 21.50
N VAL A 644 19.91 -0.27 20.27
CA VAL A 644 19.14 -0.87 19.17
C VAL A 644 19.82 -2.15 18.67
N THR A 645 19.07 -3.25 18.66
CA THR A 645 19.50 -4.53 18.10
C THR A 645 18.85 -4.77 16.75
N ILE A 646 19.64 -5.15 15.76
CA ILE A 646 19.18 -5.37 14.39
C ILE A 646 19.62 -6.76 13.91
N GLY A 647 18.67 -7.56 13.47
CA GLY A 647 18.88 -8.89 12.91
C GLY A 647 18.89 -8.91 11.38
N GLY A 648 19.59 -9.91 10.84
CA GLY A 648 19.63 -10.30 9.44
C GLY A 648 19.94 -11.80 9.34
N LEU A 649 19.81 -12.42 8.17
CA LEU A 649 20.20 -13.82 8.00
C LEU A 649 21.73 -13.95 8.07
N GLY A 650 22.19 -14.79 8.98
CA GLY A 650 23.60 -15.06 9.25
C GLY A 650 24.21 -14.18 10.36
N GLY A 651 23.44 -13.27 10.96
CA GLY A 651 23.94 -12.48 12.07
C GLY A 651 22.99 -11.41 12.62
N ALA A 652 23.36 -10.86 13.77
CA ALA A 652 22.71 -9.70 14.38
C ALA A 652 23.78 -8.71 14.86
N ALA A 653 23.41 -7.45 14.98
CA ALA A 653 24.30 -6.41 15.50
C ALA A 653 23.56 -5.55 16.54
N LEU A 654 24.25 -5.27 17.63
CA LEU A 654 23.83 -4.37 18.69
C LEU A 654 24.56 -3.04 18.54
N PHE A 655 23.80 -1.96 18.45
CA PHE A 655 24.29 -0.60 18.27
C PHE A 655 24.04 0.22 19.52
N TRP A 656 25.08 0.92 19.97
CA TRP A 656 25.04 1.77 21.15
C TRP A 656 24.56 3.16 20.79
N ALA A 657 23.62 3.72 21.55
CA ALA A 657 23.32 5.14 21.47
C ALA A 657 24.48 5.98 22.03
N ARG A 658 24.65 7.19 21.51
CA ARG A 658 25.61 8.20 21.99
C ARG A 658 24.83 9.35 22.59
N ASP A 659 25.38 9.93 23.64
CA ASP A 659 24.76 11.08 24.30
C ASP A 659 24.73 12.30 23.37
N VAL A 660 23.79 13.20 23.62
CA VAL A 660 23.53 14.39 22.80
C VAL A 660 23.97 15.64 23.54
N ALA A 661 24.94 16.36 22.98
CA ALA A 661 25.48 17.60 23.51
C ALA A 661 24.72 18.82 22.98
N VAL A 662 24.14 19.58 23.90
CA VAL A 662 23.50 20.87 23.64
C VAL A 662 24.52 21.97 23.79
N VAL A 663 24.88 22.60 22.67
CA VAL A 663 25.82 23.72 22.63
C VAL A 663 25.11 24.99 22.18
N LYS A 664 25.21 26.05 22.98
CA LYS A 664 24.73 27.40 22.65
C LYS A 664 25.90 28.35 22.57
N VAL A 665 25.88 29.25 21.58
CA VAL A 665 26.96 30.22 21.35
C VAL A 665 26.38 31.62 21.26
N THR A 666 27.01 32.57 21.94
CA THR A 666 26.68 33.99 21.87
C THR A 666 27.92 34.81 21.50
N MET A 667 27.77 35.76 20.58
CA MET A 667 28.85 36.67 20.16
C MET A 667 28.48 38.11 20.50
N ASN A 668 29.37 38.84 21.17
CA ASN A 668 29.19 40.25 21.50
C ASN A 668 30.38 41.08 21.01
N PHE A 669 30.13 42.28 20.47
CA PHE A 669 31.15 43.10 19.81
C PHE A 669 31.29 44.47 20.44
N GLU A 670 32.53 44.89 20.69
CA GLU A 670 32.86 46.20 21.25
C GLU A 670 33.96 46.88 20.42
N PRO A 671 33.67 48.01 19.73
CA PRO A 671 32.36 48.65 19.58
C PRO A 671 31.39 47.81 18.73
N ASN A 672 30.08 47.97 18.97
CA ASN A 672 29.02 47.25 18.23
C ASN A 672 28.71 47.84 16.85
N LYS A 673 29.39 48.92 16.45
CA LYS A 673 29.30 49.56 15.12
C LYS A 673 30.68 50.01 14.67
N VAL A 674 30.95 49.93 13.37
CA VAL A 674 32.22 50.36 12.78
C VAL A 674 32.14 51.82 12.33
N ASN A 675 32.96 52.68 12.90
CA ASN A 675 33.11 54.07 12.45
C ASN A 675 34.52 54.31 11.92
N ILE A 676 34.68 54.34 10.59
CA ILE A 676 36.00 54.48 9.92
C ILE A 676 36.64 55.85 10.18
N GLN A 677 35.85 56.88 10.47
CA GLN A 677 36.38 58.22 10.80
C GLN A 677 36.92 58.27 12.23
N LYS A 678 36.34 57.49 13.15
CA LYS A 678 36.78 57.39 14.55
C LYS A 678 37.70 56.20 14.74
N LYS A 679 38.96 56.36 14.31
CA LYS A 679 40.02 55.36 14.50
C LYS A 679 40.35 55.23 15.99
N ASN A 680 40.28 54.01 16.53
CA ASN A 680 40.38 53.73 17.97
C ASN A 680 41.63 52.91 18.35
N CYS A 681 42.42 52.46 17.37
CA CYS A 681 43.65 51.70 17.61
C CYS A 681 44.69 51.93 16.50
N ARG A 682 45.91 51.45 16.74
CA ARG A 682 47.03 51.53 15.79
C ARG A 682 47.60 50.13 15.54
N VAL A 683 47.61 49.70 14.28
CA VAL A 683 48.11 48.37 13.83
C VAL A 683 49.17 48.62 12.74
N ASP A 684 50.35 48.03 12.90
CA ASP A 684 51.49 48.20 11.98
C ASP A 684 51.82 49.67 11.64
N GLY A 685 51.69 50.55 12.64
CA GLY A 685 51.96 51.98 12.50
C GLY A 685 50.83 52.82 11.86
N LYS A 686 49.76 52.19 11.33
CA LYS A 686 48.58 52.86 10.76
C LYS A 686 47.43 52.93 11.77
N GLU A 687 46.74 54.05 11.84
CA GLU A 687 45.50 54.17 12.62
C GLU A 687 44.36 53.44 11.90
N THR A 688 43.59 52.65 12.64
CA THR A 688 42.44 51.89 12.13
C THR A 688 41.37 51.71 13.24
N VAL A 689 40.28 51.02 12.90
CA VAL A 689 39.22 50.61 13.82
C VAL A 689 39.45 49.16 14.24
N CYS A 690 39.72 48.94 15.53
CA CYS A 690 39.76 47.63 16.17
C CYS A 690 38.43 47.34 16.85
N ILE A 691 38.02 46.07 16.77
CA ILE A 691 36.82 45.53 17.38
C ILE A 691 37.21 44.31 18.19
N ASN A 692 36.71 44.25 19.43
CA ASN A 692 36.85 43.10 20.30
C ASN A 692 35.57 42.27 20.23
N ALA A 693 35.65 41.05 19.72
CA ALA A 693 34.60 40.04 19.79
C ALA A 693 34.78 39.21 21.07
N THR A 694 33.76 39.16 21.91
CA THR A 694 33.65 38.22 23.03
C THR A 694 32.69 37.10 22.62
N ILE A 695 33.20 35.88 22.56
CA ILE A 695 32.47 34.69 22.13
C ILE A 695 32.30 33.82 23.37
N CYS A 696 31.08 33.55 23.76
CA CYS A 696 30.77 32.66 24.89
C CYS A 696 30.13 31.38 24.38
N PHE A 697 30.68 30.25 24.82
CA PHE A 697 30.14 28.92 24.59
C PHE A 697 29.45 28.45 25.88
N TYR A 698 28.33 27.77 25.72
CA TYR A 698 27.64 27.07 26.79
C TYR A 698 27.40 25.64 26.31
N ALA A 699 27.75 24.63 27.12
CA ALA A 699 27.64 23.23 26.76
C ALA A 699 27.06 22.39 27.89
N LYS A 700 26.08 21.52 27.57
CA LYS A 700 25.51 20.52 28.49
C LYS A 700 25.18 19.22 27.74
N LEU A 701 25.01 18.11 28.47
CA LEU A 701 24.48 16.85 27.92
C LEU A 701 22.98 16.74 28.19
N LYS A 702 22.22 16.13 27.28
CA LYS A 702 20.79 15.86 27.48
C LYS A 702 20.55 14.76 28.52
N SER A 703 21.33 13.69 28.50
CA SER A 703 21.11 12.55 29.42
C SER A 703 21.39 12.86 30.89
N LYS A 704 22.23 13.87 31.16
CA LYS A 704 22.85 14.14 32.47
C LYS A 704 22.83 15.64 32.77
N GLU A 705 21.64 16.20 32.99
CA GLU A 705 21.47 17.65 33.19
C GLU A 705 22.17 18.19 34.45
N ASP A 706 22.34 17.35 35.50
CA ASP A 706 22.91 17.77 36.79
C ASP A 706 24.44 17.59 36.90
N LEU A 707 25.10 17.07 35.86
CA LEU A 707 26.54 16.80 35.86
C LEU A 707 27.30 17.83 35.01
N ILE A 708 28.40 18.36 35.56
CA ILE A 708 29.31 19.24 34.84
C ILE A 708 29.96 18.45 33.70
N TYR A 709 29.48 18.69 32.47
CA TYR A 709 30.07 18.14 31.27
C TYR A 709 31.22 19.02 30.78
N LYS A 710 32.39 18.41 30.58
CA LYS A 710 33.55 19.06 30.00
C LYS A 710 33.57 18.79 28.49
N ALA A 711 33.23 19.79 27.70
CA ALA A 711 33.19 19.68 26.24
C ALA A 711 34.50 20.17 25.62
N ASP A 712 35.29 19.26 25.06
CA ASP A 712 36.43 19.64 24.22
C ASP A 712 35.93 19.89 22.79
N MET A 713 36.06 21.14 22.34
CA MET A 713 35.51 21.63 21.09
C MET A 713 36.57 22.28 20.21
N GLN A 714 36.33 22.24 18.91
CA GLN A 714 37.05 23.01 17.93
C GLN A 714 36.10 24.00 17.26
N TYR A 715 36.49 25.27 17.21
CA TYR A 715 35.72 26.30 16.54
C TYR A 715 36.56 27.09 15.54
N ARG A 716 35.88 27.59 14.51
CA ARG A 716 36.47 28.38 13.44
C ARG A 716 35.67 29.66 13.27
N VAL A 717 36.36 30.80 13.37
CA VAL A 717 35.76 32.13 13.16
C VAL A 717 36.23 32.67 11.82
N THR A 718 35.28 33.06 10.98
CA THR A 718 35.51 33.69 9.68
C THR A 718 34.99 35.12 9.69
N LEU A 719 35.88 36.08 9.49
CA LEU A 719 35.53 37.48 9.32
C LEU A 719 35.09 37.77 7.88
N ASP A 720 34.11 38.65 7.75
CA ASP A 720 33.52 39.13 6.49
C ASP A 720 33.16 37.98 5.53
N SER A 721 32.42 37.00 6.07
CA SER A 721 32.21 35.68 5.45
C SER A 721 31.48 35.73 4.10
N LEU A 722 30.67 36.77 3.85
CA LEU A 722 29.96 36.99 2.59
C LEU A 722 30.89 37.36 1.42
N ARG A 723 32.14 37.76 1.67
CA ARG A 723 33.04 38.32 0.65
C ARG A 723 34.22 37.40 0.35
N GLN A 724 34.65 37.41 -0.91
CA GLN A 724 35.90 36.75 -1.33
C GLN A 724 37.11 37.43 -0.71
N ILE A 725 37.14 38.77 -0.73
CA ILE A 725 38.19 39.59 -0.14
C ILE A 725 37.67 40.21 1.17
N SER A 726 38.23 39.79 2.30
CA SER A 726 37.83 40.32 3.61
C SER A 726 38.23 41.78 3.78
N ARG A 727 37.36 42.56 4.44
CA ARG A 727 37.63 43.93 4.90
C ARG A 727 38.21 43.97 6.32
N SER A 728 38.35 42.85 6.99
CA SER A 728 38.92 42.77 8.33
C SER A 728 39.84 41.57 8.51
N PHE A 729 40.82 41.71 9.40
CA PHE A 729 41.76 40.66 9.76
C PHE A 729 41.95 40.58 11.27
N PHE A 730 42.22 39.37 11.76
CA PHE A 730 42.55 39.17 13.16
C PHE A 730 43.88 39.85 13.51
N SER A 731 43.91 40.48 14.69
CA SER A 731 45.11 41.15 15.18
C SER A 731 46.21 40.11 15.47
N GLY A 732 47.39 40.30 14.88
CA GLY A 732 48.57 39.46 15.09
C GLY A 732 48.79 38.34 14.06
N THR A 733 47.78 37.94 13.28
CA THR A 733 47.93 36.90 12.24
C THR A 733 47.74 37.41 10.81
N GLN A 734 47.14 38.60 10.62
CA GLN A 734 46.76 39.15 9.30
C GLN A 734 45.86 38.20 8.46
N GLU A 735 45.22 37.22 9.11
CA GLU A 735 44.33 36.24 8.47
C GLU A 735 42.86 36.63 8.67
N ARG A 736 41.99 36.24 7.71
CA ARG A 736 40.52 36.41 7.81
C ARG A 736 39.82 35.30 8.59
N ARG A 737 40.53 34.20 8.85
CA ARG A 737 40.00 32.99 9.49
C ARG A 737 40.94 32.60 10.61
N ILE A 738 40.38 32.14 11.72
CA ILE A 738 41.14 31.48 12.79
C ILE A 738 40.44 30.19 13.16
N GLN A 739 41.22 29.21 13.58
CA GLN A 739 40.75 27.96 14.15
C GLN A 739 41.43 27.75 15.50
N ARG A 740 40.64 27.42 16.51
CA ARG A 740 41.08 27.25 17.89
C ARG A 740 40.35 26.09 18.53
N ASN A 741 40.99 25.49 19.52
CA ASN A 741 40.37 24.50 20.39
C ASN A 741 40.00 25.20 21.70
N ILE A 742 38.87 24.81 22.29
CA ILE A 742 38.37 25.30 23.56
C ILE A 742 37.85 24.12 24.37
N THR A 743 38.06 24.17 25.67
CA THR A 743 37.46 23.26 26.62
C THR A 743 36.41 24.05 27.39
N VAL A 744 35.14 23.67 27.27
CA VAL A 744 34.02 24.35 27.92
C VAL A 744 33.58 23.54 29.14
N GLN A 745 33.59 24.16 30.32
CA GLN A 745 33.02 23.61 31.54
C GLN A 745 31.79 24.44 31.90
N GLU A 746 30.59 23.95 31.57
CA GLU A 746 29.30 24.67 31.58
C GLU A 746 29.25 25.91 30.68
N SER A 747 30.10 26.91 30.93
CA SER A 747 30.25 28.09 30.09
C SER A 747 31.68 28.62 30.10
N GLU A 748 32.19 28.99 28.93
CA GLU A 748 33.52 29.59 28.76
C GLU A 748 33.48 30.69 27.69
N CYS A 749 34.11 31.84 27.96
CA CYS A 749 34.14 32.99 27.06
C CYS A 749 35.55 33.33 26.60
N ILE A 750 35.75 33.51 25.30
CA ILE A 750 37.03 33.88 24.70
C ILE A 750 36.90 35.22 23.96
N ARG A 751 37.94 36.05 24.07
CA ARG A 751 38.04 37.33 23.36
C ARG A 751 38.95 37.22 22.14
N HIS A 752 38.48 37.72 21.00
CA HIS A 752 39.27 37.90 19.77
C HIS A 752 39.24 39.35 19.35
N SER A 753 40.40 39.92 19.06
CA SER A 753 40.53 41.26 18.52
C SER A 753 40.82 41.21 17.02
N PHE A 754 40.12 42.04 16.25
CA PHE A 754 40.37 42.19 14.81
C PHE A 754 40.27 43.66 14.42
N TYR A 755 40.85 44.00 13.28
CA TYR A 755 40.89 45.37 12.78
C TYR A 755 40.38 45.47 11.35
N MET A 756 39.90 46.65 11.00
CA MET A 756 39.37 46.97 9.67
C MET A 756 40.49 47.40 8.71
N LEU A 757 40.31 47.10 7.43
CA LEU A 757 41.17 47.58 6.35
C LEU A 757 40.56 48.83 5.72
N ASP A 758 41.41 49.78 5.32
CA ASP A 758 41.03 50.93 4.51
C ASP A 758 40.68 50.47 3.08
N LYS A 759 39.48 49.92 2.87
CA LYS A 759 38.94 49.45 1.59
C LYS A 759 37.63 50.15 1.26
N HIS A 760 37.42 50.51 0.00
CA HIS A 760 36.34 51.39 -0.50
C HIS A 760 34.88 50.96 -0.23
N ASP A 761 34.64 49.80 0.38
CA ASP A 761 33.28 49.30 0.62
C ASP A 761 32.94 49.26 2.11
N PHE A 762 32.36 50.36 2.56
CA PHE A 762 32.00 50.63 3.95
C PHE A 762 30.49 50.59 4.19
N GLN A 763 29.76 49.89 3.32
CA GLN A 763 28.31 50.01 3.22
C GLN A 763 27.58 48.76 3.74
N ASP A 764 28.00 47.57 3.34
CA ASP A 764 27.44 46.31 3.87
C ASP A 764 28.02 46.00 5.24
N SER A 765 27.20 45.61 6.22
CA SER A 765 27.68 45.14 7.53
C SER A 765 28.71 44.03 7.40
N VAL A 766 29.69 43.99 8.31
CA VAL A 766 30.68 42.92 8.36
C VAL A 766 30.03 41.68 8.97
N ARG A 767 29.81 40.62 8.18
CA ARG A 767 29.28 39.34 8.68
C ARG A 767 30.40 38.50 9.28
N ILE A 768 30.25 38.12 10.54
CA ILE A 768 31.16 37.22 11.24
C ILE A 768 30.45 35.88 11.41
N THR A 769 31.06 34.81 10.90
CA THR A 769 30.53 33.45 11.01
C THR A 769 31.41 32.64 11.94
N LEU A 770 30.79 31.90 12.85
CA LEU A 770 31.42 30.99 13.78
C LEU A 770 30.89 29.58 13.54
N ASP A 771 31.75 28.68 13.06
CA ASP A 771 31.47 27.26 12.96
C ASP A 771 32.09 26.54 14.17
N PHE A 772 31.41 25.55 14.73
CA PHE A 772 31.95 24.77 15.85
C PHE A 772 31.58 23.29 15.75
N ASN A 773 32.46 22.44 16.29
CA ASN A 773 32.21 21.00 16.42
C ASN A 773 32.90 20.44 17.67
N LEU A 774 32.47 19.27 18.13
CA LEU A 774 33.17 18.50 19.17
C LEU A 774 34.46 17.90 18.60
N THR A 775 35.49 17.81 19.45
CA THR A 775 36.81 17.34 19.00
C THR A 775 36.86 15.82 18.88
N ASP A 776 36.16 15.09 19.76
CA ASP A 776 35.98 13.64 19.67
C ASP A 776 34.65 13.32 18.97
N SER A 777 34.71 13.22 17.65
CA SER A 777 33.55 12.88 16.83
C SER A 777 33.20 11.39 16.83
N GLU A 778 34.08 10.51 17.33
CA GLU A 778 33.91 9.05 17.18
C GLU A 778 33.40 8.36 18.45
N ASN A 779 33.94 8.72 19.62
CA ASN A 779 33.59 8.06 20.89
C ASN A 779 32.85 8.99 21.85
N GLY A 780 32.92 10.31 21.63
CA GLY A 780 32.24 11.32 22.44
C GLY A 780 30.74 11.45 22.14
N PRO A 781 30.05 12.44 22.73
CA PRO A 781 28.67 12.75 22.37
C PRO A 781 28.56 13.33 20.95
N VAL A 782 27.34 13.41 20.43
CA VAL A 782 27.00 14.06 19.15
C VAL A 782 26.30 15.39 19.43
N LEU A 783 26.50 16.40 18.57
CA LEU A 783 25.77 17.67 18.71
C LEU A 783 24.27 17.48 18.47
N ASP A 784 23.46 18.23 19.21
CA ASP A 784 22.01 18.26 19.00
C ASP A 784 21.66 18.82 17.61
N ASP A 785 21.03 17.99 16.78
CA ASP A 785 20.62 18.35 15.41
C ASP A 785 19.55 19.45 15.37
N ALA A 786 18.80 19.64 16.47
CA ALA A 786 17.86 20.75 16.59
C ALA A 786 18.55 22.12 16.72
N LEU A 787 19.87 22.16 16.96
CA LEU A 787 20.63 23.38 17.18
C LEU A 787 21.68 23.62 16.07
N PRO A 788 21.92 24.88 15.68
CA PRO A 788 22.87 25.18 14.61
C PRO A 788 24.31 24.95 15.08
N ASN A 789 25.10 24.25 14.26
CA ASN A 789 26.56 24.14 14.41
C ASN A 789 27.34 25.33 13.80
N SER A 790 26.62 26.33 13.26
CA SER A 790 27.18 27.57 12.71
C SER A 790 26.30 28.76 13.07
N VAL A 791 26.86 29.75 13.76
CA VAL A 791 26.18 30.99 14.17
C VAL A 791 26.82 32.18 13.47
N HIS A 792 26.04 33.19 13.12
CA HIS A 792 26.57 34.38 12.45
C HIS A 792 25.97 35.67 12.99
N GLU A 793 26.79 36.71 13.05
CA GLU A 793 26.41 38.04 13.51
C GLU A 793 26.89 39.12 12.53
N HIS A 794 26.27 40.30 12.60
CA HIS A 794 26.54 41.41 11.69
C HIS A 794 26.96 42.67 12.45
N ILE A 795 28.07 43.28 12.02
CA ILE A 795 28.53 44.56 12.58
C ILE A 795 28.28 45.67 11.55
N PRO A 796 27.33 46.59 11.79
CA PRO A 796 27.01 47.65 10.85
C PRO A 796 28.02 48.81 10.89
N PHE A 797 28.08 49.59 9.80
CA PHE A 797 28.85 50.84 9.73
C PHE A 797 28.02 52.04 10.22
N ALA A 798 28.67 53.08 10.75
CA ALA A 798 28.02 54.35 11.13
C ALA A 798 27.69 55.23 9.89
N LYS A 799 26.54 55.94 9.90
CA LYS A 799 25.99 56.72 8.76
C LYS A 799 26.29 58.23 8.85
N ASP A 800 26.34 58.92 7.72
CA ASP A 800 26.62 60.36 7.60
C ASP A 800 25.33 61.20 7.46
N CYS A 801 24.90 61.83 8.55
CA CYS A 801 23.67 62.64 8.63
C CYS A 801 23.94 64.16 8.63
N GLY A 802 25.11 64.60 8.13
CA GLY A 802 25.57 65.99 8.30
C GLY A 802 25.87 66.32 9.78
N ASN A 803 25.66 67.58 10.19
CA ASN A 803 25.85 68.01 11.60
C ASN A 803 24.79 67.48 12.57
N LYS A 804 23.87 66.63 12.12
CA LYS A 804 22.85 65.99 12.95
C LYS A 804 23.35 64.59 13.34
N GLU A 805 23.16 64.20 14.60
CA GLU A 805 23.45 62.82 15.03
C GLU A 805 22.49 61.78 14.41
N LYS A 806 21.38 62.22 13.78
CA LYS A 806 20.29 61.38 13.27
C LYS A 806 19.73 61.92 11.95
N CYS A 807 19.50 61.02 10.99
CA CYS A 807 18.90 61.30 9.68
C CYS A 807 17.37 61.19 9.76
N ILE A 808 16.62 62.18 9.27
CA ILE A 808 15.15 62.15 9.24
C ILE A 808 14.63 61.96 7.81
N SER A 809 14.12 60.76 7.49
CA SER A 809 13.50 60.43 6.19
C SER A 809 11.98 60.63 6.20
N ASP A 810 11.36 60.59 5.02
CA ASP A 810 9.90 60.60 4.78
C ASP A 810 9.68 59.80 3.50
N LEU A 811 9.31 58.53 3.64
CA LEU A 811 9.13 57.62 2.52
C LEU A 811 7.68 57.67 2.04
N THR A 812 7.45 57.34 0.78
CA THR A 812 6.10 57.11 0.26
C THR A 812 6.06 55.91 -0.64
N LEU A 813 5.00 55.12 -0.52
CA LEU A 813 4.74 53.96 -1.35
C LEU A 813 3.44 54.16 -2.16
N ASP A 814 3.55 54.14 -3.48
CA ASP A 814 2.40 54.10 -4.39
C ASP A 814 2.43 52.78 -5.18
N VAL A 815 1.27 52.12 -5.30
CA VAL A 815 1.15 50.76 -5.86
C VAL A 815 0.01 50.68 -6.86
N SER A 816 0.30 50.12 -8.03
CA SER A 816 -0.69 49.87 -9.08
C SER A 816 -0.64 48.42 -9.58
N THR A 817 -1.80 47.83 -9.82
CA THR A 817 -1.95 46.48 -10.38
C THR A 817 -2.56 46.54 -11.77
N THR A 818 -2.20 45.58 -12.63
CA THR A 818 -2.78 45.46 -13.98
C THR A 818 -4.24 45.05 -13.97
N GLU A 819 -4.71 44.40 -12.88
CA GLU A 819 -6.06 43.89 -12.74
C GLU A 819 -6.69 44.38 -11.43
N LYS A 820 -7.81 45.10 -11.55
CA LYS A 820 -8.57 45.64 -10.40
C LYS A 820 -9.93 44.95 -10.19
N ASN A 821 -10.27 43.95 -11.02
CA ASN A 821 -11.54 43.22 -11.02
C ASN A 821 -11.31 41.71 -10.75
N LEU A 822 -12.38 40.92 -10.78
CA LEU A 822 -12.36 39.45 -10.68
C LEU A 822 -11.39 38.81 -11.69
N LEU A 823 -10.39 38.09 -11.19
CA LEU A 823 -9.40 37.37 -11.99
C LEU A 823 -9.78 35.88 -12.09
N ILE A 824 -9.78 35.33 -13.31
CA ILE A 824 -9.99 33.90 -13.58
C ILE A 824 -8.64 33.26 -13.87
N VAL A 825 -8.14 32.43 -12.97
CA VAL A 825 -6.83 31.75 -13.11
C VAL A 825 -6.99 30.46 -13.91
N ARG A 826 -6.25 30.37 -15.02
CA ARG A 826 -6.22 29.20 -15.91
C ARG A 826 -4.91 28.44 -15.78
N SER A 827 -4.94 27.16 -16.17
CA SER A 827 -3.79 26.24 -16.09
C SER A 827 -2.58 26.63 -16.96
N GLN A 828 -2.66 27.69 -17.78
CA GLN A 828 -1.54 28.21 -18.57
C GLN A 828 -1.14 29.61 -18.07
N ASN A 829 -0.37 29.64 -16.99
CA ASN A 829 0.46 30.79 -16.53
C ASN A 829 -0.18 32.18 -16.60
N ASP A 830 -1.24 32.41 -15.84
CA ASP A 830 -1.65 33.76 -15.50
C ASP A 830 -0.68 34.32 -14.45
N LYS A 831 0.00 35.41 -14.80
CA LYS A 831 0.94 36.13 -13.92
C LYS A 831 0.26 37.38 -13.38
N LEU A 832 0.36 37.61 -12.08
CA LEU A 832 -0.09 38.85 -11.45
C LEU A 832 1.09 39.81 -11.30
N ASN A 833 0.97 41.00 -11.89
CA ASN A 833 2.03 42.02 -11.87
C ASN A 833 1.62 43.19 -10.97
N VAL A 834 2.47 43.48 -9.98
CA VAL A 834 2.30 44.60 -9.07
C VAL A 834 3.41 45.61 -9.33
N SER A 835 3.06 46.83 -9.71
CA SER A 835 4.03 47.92 -9.95
C SER A 835 4.09 48.83 -8.73
N LEU A 836 5.30 49.08 -8.22
CA LEU A 836 5.57 49.87 -7.02
C LEU A 836 6.37 51.11 -7.39
N ILE A 837 6.06 52.23 -6.74
CA ILE A 837 6.79 53.49 -6.81
C ILE A 837 7.15 53.89 -5.38
N VAL A 838 8.44 53.94 -5.08
CA VAL A 838 8.96 54.37 -3.78
C VAL A 838 9.66 55.71 -3.95
N LYS A 839 9.33 56.69 -3.11
CA LYS A 839 9.94 58.03 -3.13
C LYS A 839 10.36 58.46 -1.74
N ASN A 840 11.46 59.20 -1.62
CA ASN A 840 11.85 59.87 -0.38
C ASN A 840 11.63 61.38 -0.49
N LYS A 841 10.95 62.01 0.47
CA LYS A 841 10.68 63.46 0.50
C LYS A 841 11.70 64.27 1.32
N LYS A 842 12.42 63.67 2.28
CA LYS A 842 13.30 64.39 3.24
C LYS A 842 14.77 63.92 3.17
N ASP A 843 15.50 63.89 4.29
CA ASP A 843 16.93 63.55 4.32
C ASP A 843 17.15 62.12 3.77
N SER A 844 18.36 61.79 3.34
CA SER A 844 18.67 60.49 2.72
C SER A 844 18.19 59.30 3.57
N ALA A 845 17.38 58.44 2.97
CA ALA A 845 16.89 57.22 3.60
C ALA A 845 17.90 56.10 3.35
N TYR A 846 18.56 55.62 4.41
CA TYR A 846 19.61 54.60 4.30
C TYR A 846 19.02 53.19 4.40
N ASN A 847 19.49 52.28 3.54
CA ASN A 847 19.04 50.89 3.50
C ASN A 847 17.50 50.79 3.33
N THR A 848 16.94 51.64 2.46
CA THR A 848 15.52 51.61 2.13
C THR A 848 15.14 50.25 1.58
N ARG A 849 14.15 49.63 2.21
CA ARG A 849 13.67 48.29 1.87
C ARG A 849 12.16 48.29 1.76
N THR A 850 11.66 47.63 0.73
CA THR A 850 10.25 47.30 0.59
C THR A 850 10.04 45.88 1.06
N ILE A 851 9.12 45.69 2.00
CA ILE A 851 8.71 44.40 2.53
C ILE A 851 7.33 44.08 1.94
N VAL A 852 7.22 42.92 1.31
CA VAL A 852 5.98 42.45 0.69
C VAL A 852 5.59 41.13 1.32
N GLN A 853 4.41 41.12 1.93
CA GLN A 853 3.73 39.94 2.43
C GLN A 853 2.60 39.62 1.48
N TYR A 854 2.45 38.36 1.11
CA TYR A 854 1.44 37.92 0.17
C TYR A 854 0.78 36.64 0.66
N SER A 855 -0.48 36.44 0.28
CA SER A 855 -1.25 35.26 0.67
C SER A 855 -0.66 33.97 0.07
N PRO A 856 -0.83 32.81 0.74
CA PRO A 856 -0.23 31.54 0.30
C PRO A 856 -0.67 31.01 -1.08
N ASN A 857 -1.75 31.56 -1.64
CA ASN A 857 -2.20 31.29 -3.01
C ASN A 857 -1.35 31.99 -4.09
N LEU A 858 -0.34 32.77 -3.72
CA LEU A 858 0.63 33.40 -4.62
C LEU A 858 2.04 32.84 -4.42
N ILE A 859 2.82 32.80 -5.49
CA ILE A 859 4.23 32.41 -5.55
C ILE A 859 5.02 33.55 -6.19
N PHE A 860 6.07 33.98 -5.52
CA PHE A 860 7.00 34.96 -6.09
C PHE A 860 7.74 34.38 -7.31
N SER A 861 7.57 35.01 -8.48
CA SER A 861 8.18 34.56 -9.74
C SER A 861 9.40 35.37 -10.15
N GLY A 862 9.51 36.62 -9.69
CA GLY A 862 10.64 37.49 -10.05
C GLY A 862 10.33 38.97 -9.96
N ILE A 863 11.27 39.77 -10.45
CA ILE A 863 11.22 41.23 -10.36
C ILE A 863 11.74 41.87 -11.65
N GLU A 864 11.20 43.03 -12.00
CA GLU A 864 11.63 43.84 -13.15
C GLU A 864 11.85 45.30 -12.71
N GLY A 865 12.87 45.98 -13.23
CA GLY A 865 13.15 47.39 -12.94
C GLY A 865 14.20 47.66 -11.84
N ILE A 866 14.58 46.64 -11.07
CA ILE A 866 15.77 46.64 -10.20
C ILE A 866 16.60 45.37 -10.42
N GLN A 867 17.88 45.38 -10.03
CA GLN A 867 18.75 44.20 -10.13
C GLN A 867 18.16 43.03 -9.34
N LYS A 868 18.18 41.83 -9.94
CA LYS A 868 17.56 40.62 -9.38
C LYS A 868 18.13 40.24 -8.01
N ASP A 869 19.41 40.52 -7.78
CA ASP A 869 20.13 40.22 -6.54
C ASP A 869 19.81 41.21 -5.39
N SER A 870 19.00 42.24 -5.65
CA SER A 870 18.60 43.23 -4.64
C SER A 870 17.43 42.79 -3.76
N CYS A 871 16.82 41.63 -4.03
CA CYS A 871 15.69 41.11 -3.25
C CYS A 871 15.96 39.74 -2.65
N GLU A 872 15.62 39.59 -1.39
CA GLU A 872 15.70 38.34 -0.64
C GLU A 872 14.27 37.83 -0.37
N SER A 873 14.04 36.53 -0.55
CA SER A 873 12.74 35.90 -0.32
C SER A 873 12.90 34.85 0.78
N ASN A 874 12.32 35.12 1.96
CA ASN A 874 12.26 34.17 3.07
C ASN A 874 10.96 34.39 3.86
N ARG A 875 9.89 33.66 3.48
CA ARG A 875 8.46 33.87 3.83
C ARG A 875 7.86 35.21 3.36
N ASN A 876 8.58 36.32 3.50
CA ASN A 876 8.25 37.64 2.93
C ASN A 876 9.31 38.03 1.89
N ILE A 877 8.97 38.87 0.92
CA ILE A 877 9.94 39.44 -0.03
C ILE A 877 10.46 40.74 0.54
N THR A 878 11.78 40.87 0.67
CA THR A 878 12.44 42.12 1.06
C THR A 878 13.31 42.60 -0.08
N CYS A 879 12.98 43.76 -0.65
CA CYS A 879 13.70 44.36 -1.78
C CYS A 879 14.43 45.62 -1.37
N LYS A 880 15.73 45.70 -1.69
CA LYS A 880 16.55 46.91 -1.50
C LYS A 880 16.23 47.92 -2.60
N VAL A 881 15.88 49.14 -2.22
CA VAL A 881 15.42 50.21 -3.13
C VAL A 881 16.34 51.43 -3.02
N GLY A 882 16.89 51.89 -4.14
CA GLY A 882 17.79 53.05 -4.14
C GLY A 882 19.11 52.83 -3.40
N TYR A 883 19.61 51.59 -3.33
CA TYR A 883 20.88 51.25 -2.67
C TYR A 883 22.02 52.13 -3.21
N PRO A 884 22.81 52.82 -2.34
CA PRO A 884 22.91 52.72 -0.88
C PRO A 884 21.85 53.44 -0.03
N PHE A 885 21.34 54.53 -0.57
CA PHE A 885 20.43 55.43 0.10
C PHE A 885 19.56 56.10 -0.95
N LEU A 886 18.26 56.22 -0.66
CA LEU A 886 17.33 56.94 -1.51
C LEU A 886 17.46 58.43 -1.18
N ARG A 887 18.00 59.23 -2.10
CA ARG A 887 18.28 60.66 -1.86
C ARG A 887 16.98 61.45 -1.70
N THR A 888 17.11 62.64 -1.13
CA THR A 888 16.01 63.61 -1.06
C THR A 888 15.40 63.85 -2.44
N GLY A 889 14.10 63.59 -2.57
CA GLY A 889 13.33 63.77 -3.80
C GLY A 889 13.47 62.64 -4.82
N GLU A 890 14.32 61.65 -4.58
CA GLU A 890 14.55 60.52 -5.50
C GLU A 890 13.38 59.53 -5.45
N MET A 891 13.07 58.95 -6.61
CA MET A 891 11.99 57.99 -6.79
C MET A 891 12.50 56.78 -7.58
N VAL A 892 12.11 55.59 -7.14
CA VAL A 892 12.45 54.31 -7.80
C VAL A 892 11.17 53.54 -8.09
N THR A 893 11.06 53.06 -9.33
CA THR A 893 9.90 52.30 -9.81
C THR A 893 10.32 50.90 -10.23
N PHE A 894 9.61 49.87 -9.75
CA PHE A 894 9.87 48.48 -10.10
C PHE A 894 8.60 47.62 -10.04
N LYS A 895 8.65 46.43 -10.62
CA LYS A 895 7.51 45.50 -10.69
C LYS A 895 7.84 44.16 -10.04
N ILE A 896 6.91 43.65 -9.26
CA ILE A 896 6.97 42.30 -8.68
C ILE A 896 6.02 41.39 -9.48
N LEU A 897 6.54 40.25 -9.90
CA LEU A 897 5.83 39.24 -10.67
C LEU A 897 5.43 38.09 -9.75
N PHE A 898 4.13 37.79 -9.69
CA PHE A 898 3.59 36.64 -8.98
C PHE A 898 3.00 35.61 -9.94
N GLN A 899 3.10 34.33 -9.56
CA GLN A 899 2.38 33.20 -10.12
C GLN A 899 1.38 32.67 -9.10
N PHE A 900 0.32 32.00 -9.53
CA PHE A 900 -0.64 31.41 -8.61
C PHE A 900 -0.18 30.03 -8.13
N ASN A 901 -0.30 29.79 -6.83
CA ASN A 901 -0.03 28.49 -6.21
C ASN A 901 -1.22 27.55 -6.43
N THR A 902 -1.00 26.42 -7.10
CA THR A 902 -2.05 25.42 -7.36
C THR A 902 -2.36 24.54 -6.16
N SER A 903 -1.49 24.51 -5.14
CA SER A 903 -1.67 23.71 -3.92
C SER A 903 -2.47 24.42 -2.82
N CYS A 904 -2.68 25.74 -2.92
CA CYS A 904 -3.41 26.53 -1.94
C CYS A 904 -4.40 27.47 -2.63
N LEU A 905 -5.69 27.15 -2.60
CA LEU A 905 -6.75 27.92 -3.23
C LEU A 905 -7.37 28.91 -2.24
N MET A 906 -7.54 30.16 -2.63
CA MET A 906 -8.23 31.18 -1.83
C MET A 906 -9.09 32.07 -2.72
N ASP A 907 -10.20 32.58 -2.17
CA ASP A 907 -11.14 33.44 -2.90
C ASP A 907 -10.57 34.83 -3.18
N ASN A 908 -9.53 35.25 -2.45
CA ASN A 908 -8.86 36.53 -2.61
C ASN A 908 -7.33 36.34 -2.62
N ALA A 909 -6.63 37.09 -3.47
CA ALA A 909 -5.20 37.34 -3.31
C ALA A 909 -5.00 38.61 -2.51
N ILE A 910 -4.31 38.47 -1.38
CA ILE A 910 -4.02 39.57 -0.46
C ILE A 910 -2.53 39.86 -0.54
N ILE A 911 -2.17 41.11 -0.79
CA ILE A 911 -0.79 41.57 -0.82
C ILE A 911 -0.68 42.81 0.08
N HIS A 912 0.10 42.69 1.15
CA HIS A 912 0.45 43.77 2.06
C HIS A 912 1.85 44.25 1.71
N LEU A 913 1.97 45.52 1.33
CA LEU A 913 3.24 46.14 0.97
C LEU A 913 3.57 47.24 1.97
N SER A 914 4.79 47.26 2.45
CA SER A 914 5.31 48.30 3.35
C SER A 914 6.70 48.74 2.92
N VAL A 915 7.03 50.02 3.07
CA VAL A 915 8.39 50.53 2.85
C VAL A 915 8.99 51.02 4.18
N THR A 916 10.25 50.69 4.43
CA THR A 916 10.98 51.10 5.64
C THR A 916 12.41 51.50 5.31
N SER A 917 13.05 52.25 6.19
CA SER A 917 14.50 52.48 6.15
C SER A 917 15.09 52.41 7.55
N ASP A 918 16.41 52.38 7.62
CA ASP A 918 17.14 52.43 8.89
C ASP A 918 17.43 53.91 9.31
N SER A 919 16.79 54.90 8.67
CA SER A 919 16.75 56.32 9.07
C SER A 919 15.51 56.57 9.95
N GLU A 920 15.53 57.60 10.81
CA GLU A 920 14.36 57.93 11.63
C GLU A 920 13.27 58.58 10.78
N GLU A 921 12.01 58.19 10.97
CA GLU A 921 10.86 58.76 10.27
C GLU A 921 9.79 59.17 11.29
N PRO A 922 9.22 60.39 11.20
CA PRO A 922 8.22 60.85 12.14
C PRO A 922 6.96 59.96 12.11
N PRO A 923 6.34 59.64 13.27
CA PRO A 923 5.11 58.84 13.31
C PRO A 923 3.96 59.40 12.45
N GLU A 924 3.94 60.72 12.29
CA GLU A 924 2.96 61.47 11.50
C GLU A 924 3.04 61.19 9.99
N SER A 925 4.18 60.69 9.47
CA SER A 925 4.36 60.34 8.05
C SER A 925 4.46 58.83 7.80
N LEU A 926 4.10 57.98 8.77
CA LEU A 926 4.15 56.53 8.56
C LEU A 926 2.95 55.98 7.78
N PHE A 927 1.87 56.76 7.64
CA PHE A 927 0.62 56.29 7.05
C PHE A 927 0.68 56.09 5.52
N ASP A 928 1.61 56.74 4.81
CA ASP A 928 1.83 56.59 3.37
C ASP A 928 2.96 55.60 3.03
N ASN A 929 3.40 54.81 4.03
CA ASN A 929 4.38 53.75 3.86
C ASN A 929 3.79 52.37 3.60
N GLU A 930 2.47 52.21 3.74
CA GLU A 930 1.80 50.91 3.63
C GLU A 930 0.63 50.93 2.64
N VAL A 931 0.50 49.86 1.86
CA VAL A 931 -0.59 49.65 0.91
C VAL A 931 -1.06 48.20 0.94
N ASN A 932 -2.38 48.01 1.02
CA ASN A 932 -3.03 46.71 1.00
C ASN A 932 -3.83 46.50 -0.29
N ILE A 933 -3.58 45.38 -0.96
CA ILE A 933 -4.29 44.96 -2.17
C ILE A 933 -5.09 43.70 -1.86
N SER A 934 -6.36 43.67 -2.28
CA SER A 934 -7.21 42.48 -2.26
C SER A 934 -7.88 42.30 -3.62
N ILE A 935 -7.61 41.18 -4.29
CA ILE A 935 -8.16 40.86 -5.62
C ILE A 935 -9.00 39.58 -5.53
N PRO A 936 -10.29 39.59 -5.89
CA PRO A 936 -11.12 38.39 -5.91
C PRO A 936 -10.72 37.45 -7.07
N ILE A 937 -10.65 36.14 -6.80
CA ILE A 937 -10.14 35.12 -7.71
C ILE A 937 -11.14 33.96 -7.89
N LYS A 938 -11.22 33.44 -9.12
CA LYS A 938 -11.82 32.13 -9.43
C LYS A 938 -10.85 31.27 -10.24
N TYR A 939 -10.92 29.96 -10.10
CA TYR A 939 -9.99 29.00 -10.72
C TYR A 939 -10.70 28.12 -11.75
N GLU A 940 -10.17 28.03 -12.98
CA GLU A 940 -10.76 27.20 -14.05
C GLU A 940 -10.13 25.80 -14.09
N VAL A 941 -10.93 24.75 -13.84
CA VAL A 941 -10.44 23.38 -13.54
C VAL A 941 -9.89 22.61 -14.76
N GLY A 942 -10.03 23.11 -15.99
CA GLY A 942 -9.42 22.48 -17.18
C GLY A 942 -9.93 21.04 -17.44
N LEU A 943 -11.24 20.84 -17.35
CA LEU A 943 -11.89 19.54 -17.57
C LEU A 943 -12.20 19.28 -19.04
N GLN A 944 -12.16 18.02 -19.45
CA GLN A 944 -12.67 17.55 -20.72
C GLN A 944 -13.88 16.65 -20.50
N PHE A 945 -15.00 17.05 -21.05
CA PHE A 945 -16.25 16.29 -20.98
C PHE A 945 -16.49 15.60 -22.33
N TYR A 946 -16.72 14.29 -22.32
CA TYR A 946 -16.98 13.47 -23.51
C TYR A 946 -18.30 12.72 -23.35
N SER A 947 -18.99 12.50 -24.47
CA SER A 947 -20.22 11.70 -24.52
C SER A 947 -20.25 10.85 -25.78
N SER A 948 -20.73 9.62 -25.69
CA SER A 948 -20.95 8.72 -26.83
C SER A 948 -22.16 7.82 -26.58
N ALA A 949 -22.77 7.28 -27.63
CA ALA A 949 -23.87 6.32 -27.54
C ALA A 949 -23.51 5.01 -28.26
N SER A 950 -24.01 3.88 -27.76
CA SER A 950 -23.85 2.58 -28.42
C SER A 950 -24.46 2.55 -29.82
N GLU A 951 -25.56 3.26 -30.02
CA GLU A 951 -26.27 3.37 -31.30
C GLU A 951 -26.64 4.83 -31.59
N HIS A 952 -26.38 5.27 -32.82
CA HIS A 952 -26.71 6.62 -33.29
C HIS A 952 -27.88 6.62 -34.29
N HIS A 953 -28.28 5.44 -34.78
CA HIS A 953 -29.36 5.27 -35.75
C HIS A 953 -30.19 4.02 -35.44
N ILE A 954 -31.50 4.15 -35.35
CA ILE A 954 -32.43 3.04 -35.13
C ILE A 954 -33.51 3.09 -36.22
N SER A 955 -33.63 2.02 -37.02
CA SER A 955 -34.70 1.89 -38.00
C SER A 955 -35.86 1.05 -37.45
N ILE A 956 -37.09 1.46 -37.78
CA ILE A 956 -38.32 0.76 -37.42
C ILE A 956 -38.94 0.22 -38.70
N ALA A 957 -39.10 -1.11 -38.77
CA ALA A 957 -39.67 -1.77 -39.94
C ALA A 957 -41.18 -1.52 -40.05
N THR A 958 -41.69 -1.44 -41.27
CA THR A 958 -43.12 -1.11 -41.53
C THR A 958 -44.11 -2.21 -41.15
N ASN A 959 -43.64 -3.42 -40.87
CA ASN A 959 -44.43 -4.59 -40.48
C ASN A 959 -44.25 -5.01 -39.00
N GLU A 960 -43.52 -4.25 -38.19
CA GLU A 960 -43.42 -4.51 -36.75
C GLU A 960 -44.79 -4.30 -36.07
N THR A 961 -45.22 -5.27 -35.26
CA THR A 961 -46.48 -5.24 -34.51
C THR A 961 -46.17 -5.15 -33.01
N VAL A 962 -47.04 -4.50 -32.24
CA VAL A 962 -46.88 -4.36 -30.79
C VAL A 962 -47.52 -5.58 -30.11
N PRO A 963 -46.79 -6.36 -29.31
CA PRO A 963 -47.36 -7.50 -28.58
C PRO A 963 -48.41 -7.03 -27.54
N GLU A 964 -49.46 -7.83 -27.32
CA GLU A 964 -50.54 -7.50 -26.37
C GLU A 964 -50.10 -7.57 -24.89
N VAL A 965 -49.05 -8.33 -24.59
CA VAL A 965 -48.46 -8.47 -23.24
C VAL A 965 -46.94 -8.33 -23.34
N ILE A 966 -46.36 -7.42 -22.56
CA ILE A 966 -44.91 -7.17 -22.48
C ILE A 966 -44.35 -8.05 -21.36
N ASN A 967 -43.59 -9.09 -21.71
CA ASN A 967 -43.03 -10.05 -20.73
C ASN A 967 -41.52 -9.87 -20.51
N SER A 968 -40.81 -9.22 -21.46
CA SER A 968 -39.38 -8.96 -21.41
C SER A 968 -39.04 -7.53 -21.82
N THR A 969 -37.84 -7.05 -21.48
CA THR A 969 -37.35 -5.72 -21.92
C THR A 969 -37.17 -5.66 -23.44
N GLU A 970 -36.89 -6.77 -24.11
CA GLU A 970 -36.76 -6.85 -25.57
C GLU A 970 -38.09 -6.56 -26.30
N ASP A 971 -39.23 -6.86 -25.66
CA ASP A 971 -40.57 -6.57 -26.19
C ASP A 971 -40.90 -5.06 -26.20
N ILE A 972 -40.15 -4.26 -25.43
CA ILE A 972 -40.33 -2.81 -25.29
C ILE A 972 -39.60 -2.05 -26.41
N GLY A 973 -38.35 -2.45 -26.71
CA GLY A 973 -37.56 -1.91 -27.81
C GLY A 973 -36.05 -1.99 -27.61
N ASN A 974 -35.31 -1.22 -28.42
CA ASN A 974 -33.84 -1.27 -28.41
C ASN A 974 -33.24 -0.56 -27.19
N GLU A 975 -32.28 -1.22 -26.56
CA GLU A 975 -31.44 -0.61 -25.53
C GLU A 975 -30.39 0.32 -26.16
N ILE A 976 -30.22 1.49 -25.54
CA ILE A 976 -29.33 2.56 -25.92
C ILE A 976 -28.46 2.85 -24.71
N ASN A 977 -27.18 2.51 -24.81
CA ASN A 977 -26.19 2.76 -23.78
C ASN A 977 -25.46 4.06 -24.05
N VAL A 978 -25.61 5.04 -23.16
CA VAL A 978 -24.99 6.35 -23.25
C VAL A 978 -23.82 6.42 -22.28
N PHE A 979 -22.64 6.72 -22.81
CA PHE A 979 -21.38 6.77 -22.10
C PHE A 979 -20.95 8.23 -21.92
N TYR A 980 -20.79 8.66 -20.67
CA TYR A 980 -20.22 9.96 -20.31
C TYR A 980 -18.87 9.76 -19.64
N MET A 981 -17.84 10.46 -20.14
CA MET A 981 -16.49 10.43 -19.56
C MET A 981 -16.02 11.85 -19.26
N ILE A 982 -15.70 12.09 -17.99
CA ILE A 982 -15.09 13.32 -17.51
C ILE A 982 -13.62 13.04 -17.23
N ARG A 983 -12.72 13.80 -17.85
CA ARG A 983 -11.28 13.69 -17.65
C ARG A 983 -10.68 15.02 -17.24
N LYS A 984 -9.92 15.02 -16.16
CA LYS A 984 -9.12 16.17 -15.74
C LYS A 984 -7.84 16.27 -16.56
N ARG A 985 -7.55 17.47 -17.09
CA ARG A 985 -6.23 17.81 -17.67
C ARG A 985 -5.56 19.01 -17.00
N GLY A 986 -6.30 19.76 -16.19
CA GLY A 986 -5.77 20.89 -15.43
C GLY A 986 -5.03 20.48 -14.16
N HIS A 987 -4.24 21.40 -13.60
CA HIS A 987 -3.46 21.19 -12.38
C HIS A 987 -4.26 21.47 -11.09
N PHE A 988 -5.44 22.10 -11.20
CA PHE A 988 -6.29 22.42 -10.05
C PHE A 988 -7.02 21.17 -9.52
N PRO A 989 -7.32 21.10 -8.21
CA PRO A 989 -8.07 19.99 -7.64
C PRO A 989 -9.46 19.86 -8.29
N MET A 990 -9.95 18.62 -8.37
CA MET A 990 -11.26 18.33 -8.94
C MET A 990 -12.33 18.74 -7.91
N PRO A 991 -13.28 19.64 -8.25
CA PRO A 991 -14.41 19.92 -7.37
C PRO A 991 -15.38 18.75 -7.37
N GLU A 992 -16.29 18.74 -6.40
CA GLU A 992 -17.50 17.92 -6.50
C GLU A 992 -18.32 18.39 -7.71
N LEU A 993 -18.69 17.43 -8.55
CA LEU A 993 -19.41 17.70 -9.79
C LEU A 993 -20.76 17.03 -9.77
N GLN A 994 -21.77 17.74 -10.27
CA GLN A 994 -23.08 17.19 -10.52
C GLN A 994 -23.30 17.06 -12.03
N LEU A 995 -23.51 15.84 -12.50
CA LEU A 995 -23.86 15.55 -13.89
C LEU A 995 -25.37 15.35 -13.99
N SER A 996 -26.05 16.23 -14.73
CA SER A 996 -27.47 16.14 -15.04
C SER A 996 -27.67 15.66 -16.47
N ILE A 997 -28.28 14.49 -16.64
CA ILE A 997 -28.54 13.85 -17.93
C ILE A 997 -30.02 13.96 -18.23
N SER A 998 -30.37 14.79 -19.21
CA SER A 998 -31.75 15.05 -19.63
C SER A 998 -32.08 14.35 -20.95
N PHE A 999 -33.23 13.70 -21.01
CA PHE A 999 -33.71 12.98 -22.20
C PHE A 999 -35.25 13.07 -22.33
N PRO A 1000 -35.79 12.96 -23.55
CA PRO A 1000 -37.24 12.98 -23.77
C PRO A 1000 -37.87 11.69 -23.23
N ASN A 1001 -38.73 11.82 -22.22
CA ASN A 1001 -39.40 10.69 -21.56
C ASN A 1001 -40.80 10.44 -22.13
N LEU A 1002 -41.57 11.51 -22.36
CA LEU A 1002 -42.95 11.44 -22.86
C LEU A 1002 -43.15 12.38 -24.06
N THR A 1003 -44.01 11.97 -25.00
CA THR A 1003 -44.51 12.86 -26.05
C THR A 1003 -45.48 13.90 -25.48
N SER A 1004 -45.87 14.90 -26.28
CA SER A 1004 -46.86 15.91 -25.87
C SER A 1004 -48.22 15.32 -25.49
N ASP A 1005 -48.55 14.12 -26.01
CA ASP A 1005 -49.80 13.42 -25.76
C ASP A 1005 -49.67 12.34 -24.66
N GLY A 1006 -48.52 12.27 -23.96
CA GLY A 1006 -48.30 11.38 -22.82
C GLY A 1006 -47.82 9.97 -23.16
N TYR A 1007 -47.34 9.71 -24.38
CA TYR A 1007 -46.78 8.40 -24.74
C TYR A 1007 -45.29 8.30 -24.40
N PRO A 1008 -44.81 7.17 -23.82
CA PRO A 1008 -43.38 6.96 -23.52
C PRO A 1008 -42.48 7.02 -24.76
N VAL A 1009 -41.28 7.56 -24.61
CA VAL A 1009 -40.29 7.78 -25.68
C VAL A 1009 -39.00 7.03 -25.34
N LEU A 1010 -38.28 7.48 -24.31
CA LEU A 1010 -37.11 6.80 -23.76
C LEU A 1010 -37.35 6.51 -22.27
N TYR A 1011 -37.06 5.29 -21.84
CA TYR A 1011 -37.24 4.87 -20.47
C TYR A 1011 -35.90 4.40 -19.85
N PRO A 1012 -35.50 4.88 -18.67
CA PRO A 1012 -34.24 4.46 -18.04
C PRO A 1012 -34.37 3.08 -17.41
N ILE A 1013 -33.46 2.16 -17.75
CA ILE A 1013 -33.45 0.78 -17.22
C ILE A 1013 -32.34 0.56 -16.19
N GLY A 1014 -31.29 1.39 -16.21
CA GLY A 1014 -30.20 1.31 -15.25
C GLY A 1014 -29.11 2.33 -15.51
N TRP A 1015 -28.21 2.48 -14.55
CA TRP A 1015 -27.01 3.28 -14.67
C TRP A 1015 -25.91 2.67 -13.81
N SER A 1016 -24.67 2.81 -14.26
CA SER A 1016 -23.49 2.33 -13.54
C SER A 1016 -22.40 3.37 -13.58
N SER A 1017 -21.66 3.50 -12.48
CA SER A 1017 -20.45 4.30 -12.41
C SER A 1017 -19.23 3.41 -12.15
N SER A 1018 -18.06 3.85 -12.60
CA SER A 1018 -16.79 3.19 -12.31
C SER A 1018 -16.39 3.23 -10.83
N ASP A 1019 -16.97 4.13 -10.03
CA ASP A 1019 -16.74 4.25 -8.58
C ASP A 1019 -17.97 3.82 -7.78
N VAL A 1020 -17.80 2.85 -6.88
CA VAL A 1020 -18.88 2.20 -6.09
C VAL A 1020 -19.54 3.16 -5.08
N SER A 1021 -18.88 4.28 -4.79
CA SER A 1021 -19.31 5.32 -3.85
C SER A 1021 -20.16 6.44 -4.48
N GLN A 1022 -20.38 6.44 -5.80
CA GLN A 1022 -21.17 7.47 -6.49
C GLN A 1022 -22.67 7.18 -6.43
N VAL A 1023 -23.46 8.16 -6.02
CA VAL A 1023 -24.93 8.06 -5.94
C VAL A 1023 -25.54 8.83 -7.10
N CYS A 1024 -26.07 8.10 -8.09
CA CYS A 1024 -26.98 8.64 -9.08
C CYS A 1024 -28.41 8.39 -8.59
N PHE A 1025 -29.23 9.44 -8.57
CA PHE A 1025 -30.63 9.37 -8.18
C PHE A 1025 -31.50 9.97 -9.28
N THR A 1026 -32.67 9.36 -9.47
CA THR A 1026 -33.70 9.88 -10.36
C THR A 1026 -34.51 10.93 -9.60
N ILE A 1027 -34.66 12.13 -10.16
CA ILE A 1027 -35.77 12.99 -9.75
C ILE A 1027 -37.00 12.41 -10.46
N ASP A 1028 -37.89 11.78 -9.69
CA ASP A 1028 -39.11 11.18 -10.22
C ASP A 1028 -39.98 12.26 -10.87
N CYS A 1029 -40.14 12.16 -12.18
CA CYS A 1029 -41.18 12.87 -12.89
C CYS A 1029 -41.81 11.96 -13.94
N SER A 1030 -42.57 10.97 -13.45
CA SER A 1030 -43.46 10.09 -14.22
C SER A 1030 -44.41 10.80 -15.19
N THR A 1031 -44.63 12.12 -15.05
CA THR A 1031 -45.50 12.94 -15.94
C THR A 1031 -44.75 14.01 -16.75
N CYS A 1032 -43.43 14.11 -16.66
CA CYS A 1032 -42.68 15.14 -17.38
C CYS A 1032 -42.36 14.73 -18.82
N LYS A 1033 -42.43 15.69 -19.75
CA LYS A 1033 -41.98 15.51 -21.15
C LYS A 1033 -40.49 15.18 -21.26
N PHE A 1034 -39.67 15.76 -20.38
CA PHE A 1034 -38.25 15.48 -20.24
C PHE A 1034 -37.97 14.95 -18.83
N ALA A 1035 -37.26 13.83 -18.74
CA ALA A 1035 -36.75 13.31 -17.47
C ALA A 1035 -35.28 13.69 -17.33
N THR A 1036 -34.82 13.80 -16.08
CA THR A 1036 -33.42 14.11 -15.75
C THR A 1036 -32.89 13.12 -14.73
N ILE A 1037 -31.75 12.51 -15.02
CA ILE A 1037 -30.96 11.71 -14.07
C ILE A 1037 -29.85 12.60 -13.53
N THR A 1038 -29.71 12.67 -12.21
CA THR A 1038 -28.68 13.47 -11.56
C THR A 1038 -27.68 12.54 -10.89
N CYS A 1039 -26.41 12.72 -11.22
CA CYS A 1039 -25.30 11.94 -10.69
C CYS A 1039 -24.34 12.87 -9.95
N ASN A 1040 -24.16 12.63 -8.65
CA ASN A 1040 -23.13 13.31 -7.87
C ASN A 1040 -21.81 12.54 -8.03
N LEU A 1041 -20.83 13.17 -8.65
CA LEU A 1041 -19.54 12.59 -8.97
C LEU A 1041 -18.52 12.97 -7.90
N ILE A 1042 -17.85 11.95 -7.36
CA ILE A 1042 -16.76 12.13 -6.41
C ILE A 1042 -15.53 12.66 -7.15
N PRO A 1043 -14.76 13.58 -6.56
CA PRO A 1043 -13.52 14.09 -7.13
C PRO A 1043 -12.55 12.96 -7.55
N SER A 1044 -12.37 12.77 -8.86
CA SER A 1044 -11.43 11.82 -9.45
C SER A 1044 -10.82 12.39 -10.73
N ASP A 1045 -9.63 11.94 -11.11
CA ASP A 1045 -8.97 12.37 -12.35
C ASP A 1045 -9.72 11.87 -13.60
N VAL A 1046 -10.44 10.75 -13.48
CA VAL A 1046 -11.31 10.20 -14.52
C VAL A 1046 -12.58 9.66 -13.87
N SER A 1047 -13.75 10.13 -14.34
CA SER A 1047 -15.06 9.62 -13.92
C SER A 1047 -15.82 9.14 -15.15
N GLN A 1048 -16.42 7.95 -15.04
CA GLN A 1048 -17.22 7.35 -16.10
C GLN A 1048 -18.63 7.06 -15.59
N VAL A 1049 -19.64 7.52 -16.33
CA VAL A 1049 -21.05 7.27 -16.04
C VAL A 1049 -21.68 6.66 -17.27
N ASN A 1050 -22.24 5.46 -17.11
CA ASN A 1050 -22.99 4.78 -18.15
C ASN A 1050 -24.47 4.80 -17.78
N VAL A 1051 -25.31 5.19 -18.73
CA VAL A 1051 -26.76 5.20 -18.57
C VAL A 1051 -27.38 4.33 -19.66
N SER A 1052 -28.17 3.36 -19.24
CA SER A 1052 -28.90 2.46 -20.11
C SER A 1052 -30.34 2.95 -20.24
N LEU A 1053 -30.72 3.33 -21.45
CA LEU A 1053 -32.06 3.77 -21.82
C LEU A 1053 -32.67 2.77 -22.79
N ILE A 1054 -33.99 2.58 -22.75
CA ILE A 1054 -34.71 1.78 -23.74
C ILE A 1054 -35.65 2.64 -24.57
N LEU A 1055 -35.62 2.45 -25.89
CA LEU A 1055 -36.53 3.12 -26.80
C LEU A 1055 -37.89 2.44 -26.77
N TRP A 1056 -38.95 3.20 -26.49
CA TRP A 1056 -40.31 2.67 -26.48
C TRP A 1056 -40.87 2.53 -27.91
N LYS A 1057 -40.50 1.44 -28.60
CA LYS A 1057 -40.92 1.18 -29.99
C LYS A 1057 -42.42 1.34 -30.26
N PRO A 1058 -43.35 0.91 -29.38
CA PRO A 1058 -44.79 1.03 -29.64
C PRO A 1058 -45.27 2.45 -29.97
N THR A 1059 -44.65 3.47 -29.38
CA THR A 1059 -44.97 4.89 -29.64
C THR A 1059 -44.64 5.28 -31.07
N PHE A 1060 -43.49 4.81 -31.57
CA PHE A 1060 -42.99 5.13 -32.91
C PHE A 1060 -43.61 4.26 -34.01
N ILE A 1061 -44.01 3.03 -33.70
CA ILE A 1061 -44.74 2.17 -34.65
C ILE A 1061 -46.09 2.82 -35.02
N LYS A 1062 -46.80 3.38 -34.02
CA LYS A 1062 -48.09 4.07 -34.22
C LYS A 1062 -47.96 5.49 -34.77
N ALA A 1063 -46.82 6.14 -34.60
CA ALA A 1063 -46.59 7.50 -35.07
C ALA A 1063 -46.29 7.57 -36.59
N HIS A 1064 -46.67 8.69 -37.21
CA HIS A 1064 -46.38 9.01 -38.61
C HIS A 1064 -45.16 9.93 -38.73
N PHE A 1065 -44.00 9.38 -39.10
CA PHE A 1065 -42.78 10.13 -39.39
C PHE A 1065 -41.89 9.37 -40.37
N SER A 1066 -41.00 10.07 -41.09
CA SER A 1066 -39.98 9.47 -41.95
C SER A 1066 -38.62 9.36 -41.24
N SER A 1067 -38.22 10.41 -40.53
CA SER A 1067 -37.05 10.45 -39.66
C SER A 1067 -37.26 11.44 -38.52
N LEU A 1068 -36.76 11.14 -37.32
CA LEU A 1068 -36.78 11.99 -36.14
C LEU A 1068 -35.42 11.93 -35.44
N ASN A 1069 -34.95 13.02 -34.84
CA ASN A 1069 -33.77 13.00 -33.97
C ASN A 1069 -34.18 13.19 -32.52
N LEU A 1070 -33.85 12.22 -31.66
CA LEU A 1070 -33.96 12.34 -30.22
C LEU A 1070 -32.66 12.90 -29.66
N THR A 1071 -32.75 13.99 -28.90
CA THR A 1071 -31.57 14.61 -28.28
C THR A 1071 -31.49 14.26 -26.80
N ILE A 1072 -30.34 13.73 -26.38
CA ILE A 1072 -29.98 13.48 -24.99
C ILE A 1072 -28.90 14.50 -24.61
N ARG A 1073 -29.11 15.26 -23.55
CA ARG A 1073 -28.21 16.32 -23.11
C ARG A 1073 -27.64 16.02 -21.72
N GLY A 1074 -26.32 15.90 -21.64
CA GLY A 1074 -25.57 15.89 -20.38
C GLY A 1074 -25.07 17.29 -20.03
N GLU A 1075 -25.32 17.74 -18.82
CA GLU A 1075 -24.89 19.04 -18.29
C GLU A 1075 -24.11 18.84 -16.98
N LEU A 1076 -22.92 19.43 -16.91
CA LEU A 1076 -22.00 19.35 -15.78
C LEU A 1076 -22.01 20.66 -15.00
N GLN A 1077 -22.26 20.56 -13.70
CA GLN A 1077 -22.27 21.69 -12.77
C GLN A 1077 -21.27 21.45 -11.64
N SER A 1078 -20.66 22.53 -11.16
CA SER A 1078 -19.78 22.54 -9.98
C SER A 1078 -20.55 23.21 -8.85
N GLU A 1079 -20.61 22.57 -7.68
CA GLU A 1079 -21.21 23.19 -6.48
C GLU A 1079 -20.26 24.18 -5.80
N ASN A 1080 -18.96 24.15 -6.15
CA ASN A 1080 -17.95 25.03 -5.58
C ASN A 1080 -17.95 26.40 -6.27
N SER A 1081 -18.13 27.47 -5.49
CA SER A 1081 -18.19 28.86 -5.98
C SER A 1081 -16.87 29.40 -6.54
N SER A 1082 -15.76 28.81 -6.12
CA SER A 1082 -14.39 29.28 -6.39
C SER A 1082 -13.73 28.49 -7.53
N LEU A 1083 -14.20 27.27 -7.80
CA LEU A 1083 -13.77 26.42 -8.91
C LEU A 1083 -14.82 26.43 -10.03
N ILE A 1084 -14.49 27.10 -11.14
CA ILE A 1084 -15.38 27.24 -12.28
C ILE A 1084 -15.04 26.26 -13.40
N LEU A 1085 -16.08 25.91 -14.16
CA LEU A 1085 -15.97 25.07 -15.36
C LEU A 1085 -15.89 25.95 -16.60
N SER A 1086 -15.10 25.50 -17.59
CA SER A 1086 -15.08 26.15 -18.91
C SER A 1086 -16.44 26.00 -19.58
N SER A 1087 -16.98 27.10 -20.13
CA SER A 1087 -18.32 27.10 -20.77
C SER A 1087 -18.43 26.09 -21.92
N SER A 1088 -17.33 25.80 -22.61
CA SER A 1088 -17.25 24.80 -23.69
C SER A 1088 -17.33 23.34 -23.21
N ASN A 1089 -17.08 23.08 -21.93
CA ASN A 1089 -17.02 21.73 -21.34
C ASN A 1089 -18.13 21.47 -20.32
N GLN A 1090 -19.13 22.34 -20.24
CA GLN A 1090 -20.29 22.18 -19.37
C GLN A 1090 -21.41 21.34 -19.99
N LYS A 1091 -21.53 21.29 -21.33
CA LYS A 1091 -22.69 20.66 -22.00
C LYS A 1091 -22.26 19.72 -23.12
N ARG A 1092 -22.93 18.57 -23.22
CA ARG A 1092 -22.79 17.61 -24.31
C ARG A 1092 -24.15 17.13 -24.77
N GLU A 1093 -24.33 17.11 -26.08
CA GLU A 1093 -25.58 16.68 -26.72
C GLU A 1093 -25.29 15.51 -27.65
N LEU A 1094 -26.11 14.47 -27.53
CA LEU A 1094 -26.12 13.30 -28.40
C LEU A 1094 -27.45 13.26 -29.12
N ALA A 1095 -27.42 13.13 -30.44
CA ALA A 1095 -28.61 12.98 -31.26
C ALA A 1095 -28.71 11.53 -31.76
N ILE A 1096 -29.82 10.87 -31.46
CA ILE A 1096 -30.13 9.52 -31.93
C ILE A 1096 -31.20 9.64 -33.01
N GLN A 1097 -30.87 9.23 -34.22
CA GLN A 1097 -31.78 9.31 -35.34
C GLN A 1097 -32.67 8.06 -35.39
N ILE A 1098 -33.98 8.25 -35.45
CA ILE A 1098 -34.96 7.20 -35.64
C ILE A 1098 -35.55 7.35 -37.03
N SER A 1099 -35.49 6.30 -37.84
CA SER A 1099 -36.07 6.26 -39.18
C SER A 1099 -37.16 5.20 -39.25
N LYS A 1100 -38.13 5.38 -40.16
CA LYS A 1100 -39.12 4.35 -40.47
C LYS A 1100 -38.87 3.86 -41.88
N ASP A 1101 -38.64 2.57 -42.04
CA ASP A 1101 -38.31 1.97 -43.34
C ASP A 1101 -39.54 2.00 -44.25
N GLY A 1102 -39.66 3.08 -45.02
CA GLY A 1102 -40.64 3.19 -46.08
C GLY A 1102 -40.37 2.15 -47.16
N ILE A 1103 -41.45 1.53 -47.65
CA ILE A 1103 -41.47 0.72 -48.87
C ILE A 1103 -40.62 1.43 -49.93
N PRO A 1104 -39.60 0.79 -50.54
CA PRO A 1104 -38.83 1.43 -51.60
C PRO A 1104 -39.83 1.90 -52.66
N GLY A 1105 -39.89 3.21 -52.87
CA GLY A 1105 -40.82 3.80 -53.82
C GLY A 1105 -40.67 3.06 -55.15
N ARG A 1106 -41.75 2.43 -55.62
CA ARG A 1106 -41.80 1.81 -56.95
C ARG A 1106 -41.34 2.88 -57.93
N VAL A 1107 -40.15 2.72 -58.49
CA VAL A 1107 -39.69 3.56 -59.60
C VAL A 1107 -40.76 3.44 -60.69
N PRO A 1108 -41.42 4.53 -61.11
CA PRO A 1108 -42.46 4.46 -62.12
C PRO A 1108 -41.90 3.81 -63.38
N LEU A 1109 -42.64 2.89 -64.00
CA LEU A 1109 -42.20 2.16 -65.20
C LEU A 1109 -41.72 3.10 -66.33
N TRP A 1110 -42.27 4.32 -66.37
CA TRP A 1110 -41.81 5.44 -67.21
C TRP A 1110 -40.32 5.77 -67.03
N VAL A 1111 -39.76 5.74 -65.80
CA VAL A 1111 -38.38 6.15 -65.51
C VAL A 1111 -37.42 5.07 -66.00
N ILE A 1112 -37.81 3.80 -65.85
CA ILE A 1112 -37.07 2.65 -66.38
C ILE A 1112 -37.06 2.72 -67.91
N LEU A 1113 -38.23 2.98 -68.54
CA LEU A 1113 -38.32 3.15 -70.00
C LEU A 1113 -37.50 4.35 -70.50
N LEU A 1114 -37.52 5.49 -69.79
CA LEU A 1114 -36.71 6.67 -70.12
C LEU A 1114 -35.21 6.40 -69.97
N SER A 1115 -34.80 5.68 -68.92
CA SER A 1115 -33.40 5.30 -68.72
C SER A 1115 -32.89 4.33 -69.78
N ALA A 1116 -33.73 3.37 -70.21
CA ALA A 1116 -33.41 2.46 -71.29
C ALA A 1116 -33.31 3.17 -72.65
N PHE A 1117 -34.22 4.11 -72.93
CA PHE A 1117 -34.20 4.91 -74.15
C PHE A 1117 -32.99 5.85 -74.20
N ALA A 1118 -32.67 6.51 -73.09
CA ALA A 1118 -31.48 7.36 -72.96
C ALA A 1118 -30.19 6.53 -73.08
N GLY A 1119 -30.14 5.33 -72.50
CA GLY A 1119 -29.01 4.40 -72.64
C GLY A 1119 -28.79 3.93 -74.07
N LEU A 1120 -29.86 3.58 -74.80
CA LEU A 1120 -29.79 3.21 -76.22
C LEU A 1120 -29.37 4.39 -77.10
N LEU A 1121 -29.86 5.60 -76.81
CA LEU A 1121 -29.45 6.82 -77.53
C LEU A 1121 -27.96 7.11 -77.32
N LEU A 1122 -27.47 6.97 -76.08
CA LEU A 1122 -26.05 7.14 -75.76
C LEU A 1122 -25.21 6.09 -76.48
N LEU A 1123 -25.62 4.83 -76.49
CA LEU A 1123 -24.92 3.75 -77.21
C LEU A 1123 -24.85 4.01 -78.72
N MET A 1124 -25.95 4.45 -79.34
CA MET A 1124 -25.98 4.82 -80.75
C MET A 1124 -25.06 6.01 -81.06
N LEU A 1125 -25.02 7.03 -80.20
CA LEU A 1125 -24.09 8.15 -80.32
C LEU A 1125 -22.63 7.70 -80.16
N LEU A 1126 -22.36 6.74 -79.28
CA LEU A 1126 -21.03 6.17 -79.06
C LEU A 1126 -20.57 5.33 -80.26
N ILE A 1127 -21.45 4.51 -80.85
CA ILE A 1127 -21.17 3.77 -82.08
C ILE A 1127 -20.93 4.73 -83.26
N LEU A 1128 -21.73 5.78 -83.40
CA LEU A 1128 -21.51 6.82 -84.41
C LEU A 1128 -20.19 7.57 -84.20
N ALA A 1129 -19.82 7.88 -82.96
CA ALA A 1129 -18.55 8.50 -82.63
C ALA A 1129 -17.37 7.56 -82.96
N LEU A 1130 -17.45 6.28 -82.57
CA LEU A 1130 -16.42 5.27 -82.88
C LEU A 1130 -16.30 5.01 -84.40
N TRP A 1131 -17.40 5.05 -85.13
CA TRP A 1131 -17.40 4.96 -86.60
C TRP A 1131 -16.77 6.20 -87.26
N LYS A 1132 -17.09 7.41 -86.77
CA LYS A 1132 -16.55 8.67 -87.30
C LYS A 1132 -15.08 8.90 -86.96
N ILE A 1133 -14.60 8.35 -85.83
CA ILE A 1133 -13.18 8.37 -85.41
C ILE A 1133 -12.36 7.28 -86.13
N GLY A 1134 -12.99 6.46 -86.99
CA GLY A 1134 -12.27 5.49 -87.83
C GLY A 1134 -11.80 4.24 -87.07
N PHE A 1135 -12.34 3.98 -85.88
CA PHE A 1135 -11.99 2.82 -85.06
C PHE A 1135 -12.23 1.48 -85.78
N PHE A 1136 -13.22 1.42 -86.68
CA PHE A 1136 -13.53 0.24 -87.49
C PHE A 1136 -12.84 0.20 -88.86
N LYS A 1137 -11.85 1.07 -89.11
CA LYS A 1137 -11.08 1.08 -90.37
C LYS A 1137 -9.58 1.03 -90.09
N ARG A 1138 -9.04 -0.19 -89.99
CA ARG A 1138 -7.66 -0.44 -90.44
C ARG A 1138 -7.55 -1.79 -91.17
N PRO A 1139 -7.04 -1.79 -92.42
CA PRO A 1139 -6.83 -2.98 -93.23
C PRO A 1139 -5.46 -3.57 -92.94
N LEU A 1140 -5.30 -4.90 -92.99
CA LEU A 1140 -4.13 -5.56 -93.58
C LEU A 1140 -4.24 -7.08 -93.49
N LYS A 1141 -4.62 -7.67 -94.62
CA LYS A 1141 -3.78 -8.59 -95.41
C LYS A 1141 -2.54 -9.14 -94.67
N LYS A 1142 -2.51 -10.48 -94.60
CA LYS A 1142 -1.32 -11.36 -94.56
C LYS A 1142 -0.39 -11.24 -93.34
N LYS A 1143 -0.53 -12.18 -92.39
CA LYS A 1143 0.45 -13.26 -92.12
C LYS A 1143 0.09 -13.99 -90.83
N MET A 1144 -0.55 -15.15 -90.99
CA MET A 1144 -0.43 -16.43 -90.26
C MET A 1144 -1.17 -17.39 -91.22
N GLU A 1145 -0.55 -18.28 -91.99
CA GLU A 1145 0.48 -19.28 -91.65
C GLU A 1145 1.59 -19.37 -92.72
N LYS A 1146 2.80 -19.74 -92.27
CA LYS A 1146 4.01 -20.13 -93.03
C LYS A 1146 4.65 -19.11 -93.98
#